data_AF-A0A5S9QXU9-F1
#
_entry.id   AF-A0A5S9QXU9-F1
#
_cell.length_a   1.000
_cell.length_b   1.000
_cell.length_c   1.000
_cell.angle_alpha   90.00
_cell.angle_beta   90.00
_cell.angle_gamma   90.00
#
_symmetry.space_group_name_H-M   'P 1'
#
loop_
_entity.id
_entity.type
_entity.pdbx_description
1 polymer ?
#
loop_
_entity_poly.entity_id
_entity_poly.type
_entity_poly.pdbx_seq_one_letter_code
_entity_poly.pdbx_strand_id
1 'polypeptide(L)'
;MPKLILSIIFLTLTITGCSGGGKSNEKDSDGDGIPDKIDVFPNDSSESKDTDRDGVGDNQDAFPNDKKEQFDSDLDGIGNNSDQFPNDKNESIDSDADGVGDNSDAFPNNKDEQKDSDQDGVGDNTDVFPNDSSESLDSDGDNVGDNKDAFPNDANESLDSDGDGVGNNEDQLPFDPTETKDSDSDGTGDSKDQFPLDSSETIDSDGDGVGDNGDAFPHDDSESKDSDADGVGDNTDEFPEDPAESVDTDGDGVGDNSDQYPTNPDESKDSDGDGVGDNEDQLPLDPNETVDSDNDGTGDNSDIDFDNDGLIEISSIEQLDWIRNSLNGSALIDNDGNSREDGCGGVSGCFGYELNTDLDLDNDGESGLTPADSFYNDGHGWEPIGTQSEPYTGAFDGNGYEITGININREEQSYLGLFGNIHDHSKTRFFRNVSLRGTVVGESALGLVSGKIEGLKNISGVTIYASINGVSSLGGIAGSIVDVNSITSNSYSVSIHANRSVAGGIAGLASDIVEVTNLIGRGSVSTTRGGSIGGIFGAAHDIQNLSKNEISCTVRATTLDASEHAGILFGRGTNIDQINANKMSGEVRMYGMVGGLAGKINYSSHIKHNEIDVEVYAGADGQNGGGYGAGGLAGGAHNIASIEQNSISSKINNPGTYTGGIAGWGSTIDEIENNIIDTTITSEDYRYSTSRRNGGITGGLFGNAYKIGSIKFNLIGASIRTDVEARAIIYRVESGYPPIYQNYMIPSYPTPASDIRYIGETEERSPQVFRLSSTELKCPTNPGDADCAKQGLIIFKDWDETIWDFGNLNTLPVLRTDIGSDD
;
A
#
# COMPACT_ATOMS: atom_id res chain seq x y z
N MET A 1 4.58 25.60 -111.49
CA MET A 1 5.32 26.87 -111.69
C MET A 1 5.17 27.33 -113.14
N PRO A 2 4.87 28.61 -113.43
CA PRO A 2 4.56 29.09 -114.80
C PRO A 2 5.78 29.63 -115.59
N LYS A 3 5.84 29.33 -116.90
CA LYS A 3 6.77 29.81 -117.96
C LYS A 3 6.23 29.35 -119.35
N LEU A 4 6.33 30.04 -120.50
CA LEU A 4 6.63 31.45 -120.87
C LEU A 4 6.26 31.68 -122.38
N ILE A 5 6.58 32.85 -122.98
CA ILE A 5 6.52 33.24 -124.42
C ILE A 5 5.19 33.89 -124.92
N LEU A 6 5.27 34.94 -125.77
CA LEU A 6 4.14 35.73 -126.37
C LEU A 6 4.60 36.70 -127.51
N SER A 7 3.66 37.47 -128.11
CA SER A 7 3.78 38.71 -128.98
C SER A 7 3.50 38.58 -130.50
N ILE A 8 2.49 39.28 -131.05
CA ILE A 8 2.01 39.26 -132.48
C ILE A 8 0.89 40.37 -132.68
N ILE A 9 0.35 40.88 -133.83
CA ILE A 9 0.67 41.18 -135.28
C ILE A 9 -0.65 41.72 -135.99
N PHE A 10 -0.87 42.41 -137.14
CA PHE A 10 -0.18 43.04 -138.31
C PHE A 10 -0.45 44.59 -138.36
N LEU A 11 -1.04 45.39 -139.31
CA LEU A 11 -1.55 45.46 -140.75
C LEU A 11 -1.71 47.02 -141.12
N THR A 12 -2.27 47.74 -142.16
CA THR A 12 -2.94 47.77 -143.52
C THR A 12 -2.84 49.28 -144.06
N LEU A 13 -3.47 50.00 -145.05
CA LEU A 13 -4.24 49.93 -146.36
C LEU A 13 -4.25 51.38 -147.05
N THR A 14 -4.62 51.60 -148.35
CA THR A 14 -4.67 52.96 -149.04
C THR A 14 -5.56 53.08 -150.34
N ILE A 15 -6.08 54.29 -150.76
CA ILE A 15 -6.87 54.57 -152.03
C ILE A 15 -6.92 56.08 -152.50
N THR A 16 -7.18 56.42 -153.82
CA THR A 16 -7.30 57.82 -154.41
C THR A 16 -7.98 57.97 -155.83
N GLY A 17 -8.58 59.13 -156.24
CA GLY A 17 -8.85 59.53 -157.68
C GLY A 17 -9.84 60.74 -157.98
N CYS A 18 -9.76 61.48 -159.13
CA CYS A 18 -10.66 62.65 -159.53
C CYS A 18 -10.49 63.27 -160.99
N SER A 19 -11.43 64.14 -161.48
CA SER A 19 -11.32 65.38 -162.38
C SER A 19 -11.89 65.52 -163.83
N GLY A 20 -12.48 66.72 -164.16
CA GLY A 20 -12.19 67.51 -165.40
C GLY A 20 -13.35 68.00 -166.35
N GLY A 21 -13.48 69.32 -166.64
CA GLY A 21 -14.59 69.90 -167.47
C GLY A 21 -14.21 70.61 -168.80
N GLY A 22 -15.19 71.28 -169.46
CA GLY A 22 -14.98 72.05 -170.72
C GLY A 22 -16.22 72.82 -171.24
N LYS A 23 -16.05 74.07 -171.72
CA LYS A 23 -17.16 75.04 -171.97
C LYS A 23 -17.76 75.05 -173.38
N SER A 24 -19.06 75.32 -173.45
CA SER A 24 -19.76 75.98 -174.58
C SER A 24 -20.83 76.93 -174.04
N ASN A 25 -21.05 78.10 -174.69
CA ASN A 25 -21.95 79.15 -174.18
C ASN A 25 -23.44 78.73 -174.17
N GLU A 26 -23.92 78.16 -173.06
CA GLU A 26 -25.34 78.19 -172.67
C GLU A 26 -25.56 79.29 -171.59
N LYS A 27 -26.80 79.45 -171.12
CA LYS A 27 -27.15 80.43 -170.07
C LYS A 27 -27.05 79.77 -168.69
N ASP A 28 -26.57 80.57 -167.75
CA ASP A 28 -26.19 80.28 -166.37
C ASP A 28 -26.70 81.50 -165.57
N SER A 29 -27.44 81.30 -164.47
CA SER A 29 -28.29 82.31 -163.83
C SER A 29 -27.76 82.87 -162.51
N ASP A 30 -27.08 82.05 -161.71
CA ASP A 30 -26.43 82.45 -160.46
C ASP A 30 -24.89 82.48 -160.58
N GLY A 31 -24.31 81.79 -161.56
CA GLY A 31 -22.90 81.87 -161.92
C GLY A 31 -22.01 80.74 -161.38
N ASP A 32 -22.57 79.63 -160.90
CA ASP A 32 -21.79 78.50 -160.38
C ASP A 32 -20.93 77.81 -161.49
N GLY A 33 -21.39 77.87 -162.74
CA GLY A 33 -20.75 77.32 -163.93
C GLY A 33 -21.49 76.13 -164.58
N ILE A 34 -22.60 75.69 -164.01
CA ILE A 34 -23.55 74.71 -164.54
C ILE A 34 -24.70 75.47 -165.23
N PRO A 35 -24.99 75.22 -166.53
CA PRO A 35 -26.09 75.90 -167.20
C PRO A 35 -27.47 75.55 -166.64
N ASP A 36 -28.40 76.53 -166.64
CA ASP A 36 -29.81 76.48 -166.13
C ASP A 36 -30.61 75.21 -166.49
N LYS A 37 -30.16 74.49 -167.51
CA LYS A 37 -30.81 73.38 -168.21
C LYS A 37 -30.38 72.00 -167.70
N ILE A 38 -29.28 71.91 -166.95
CA ILE A 38 -28.75 70.66 -166.37
C ILE A 38 -28.45 70.75 -164.88
N ASP A 39 -28.55 71.94 -164.29
CA ASP A 39 -28.63 72.11 -162.84
C ASP A 39 -30.03 71.69 -162.32
N VAL A 40 -30.06 71.08 -161.14
CA VAL A 40 -31.27 70.72 -160.38
C VAL A 40 -31.77 71.91 -159.56
N PHE A 41 -30.88 72.79 -159.10
CA PHE A 41 -31.19 73.94 -158.24
C PHE A 41 -30.73 75.29 -158.85
N PRO A 42 -31.17 75.68 -160.07
CA PRO A 42 -30.63 76.78 -160.92
C PRO A 42 -30.83 78.23 -160.42
N ASN A 43 -30.85 78.44 -159.11
CA ASN A 43 -30.78 79.74 -158.43
C ASN A 43 -30.01 79.65 -157.06
N ASP A 44 -29.44 78.50 -156.69
CA ASP A 44 -28.63 78.32 -155.48
C ASP A 44 -27.23 77.78 -155.81
N SER A 45 -26.32 78.71 -156.08
CA SER A 45 -24.89 78.47 -156.37
C SER A 45 -24.07 77.66 -155.33
N SER A 46 -24.71 77.12 -154.27
CA SER A 46 -24.09 76.20 -153.30
C SER A 46 -24.46 74.73 -153.49
N GLU A 47 -25.48 74.41 -154.29
CA GLU A 47 -25.90 73.04 -154.60
C GLU A 47 -26.31 72.89 -156.07
N SER A 48 -25.96 71.77 -156.69
CA SER A 48 -26.41 71.40 -158.05
C SER A 48 -26.87 69.95 -158.17
N LYS A 49 -26.92 69.20 -157.05
CA LYS A 49 -27.24 67.77 -157.02
C LYS A 49 -28.12 67.36 -155.86
N ASP A 50 -28.89 66.34 -156.18
CA ASP A 50 -29.64 65.48 -155.29
C ASP A 50 -29.47 64.08 -155.91
N THR A 51 -28.47 63.34 -155.40
CA THR A 51 -27.97 62.09 -155.98
C THR A 51 -28.95 60.94 -155.80
N ASP A 52 -29.62 60.89 -154.66
CA ASP A 52 -30.51 59.83 -154.22
C ASP A 52 -32.01 60.14 -154.52
N ARG A 53 -32.36 61.43 -154.66
CA ARG A 53 -33.69 61.99 -154.96
C ARG A 53 -34.70 61.94 -153.82
N ASP A 54 -34.28 62.26 -152.60
CA ASP A 54 -35.19 62.46 -151.46
C ASP A 54 -35.70 63.91 -151.34
N GLY A 55 -34.96 64.88 -151.90
CA GLY A 55 -35.27 66.31 -151.87
C GLY A 55 -34.34 67.16 -150.98
N VAL A 56 -33.32 66.56 -150.36
CA VAL A 56 -32.18 67.23 -149.71
C VAL A 56 -31.02 67.30 -150.72
N GLY A 57 -30.19 68.33 -150.63
CA GLY A 57 -28.98 68.43 -151.45
C GLY A 57 -27.85 67.54 -150.93
N ASP A 58 -27.00 67.03 -151.83
CA ASP A 58 -25.79 66.25 -151.50
C ASP A 58 -24.90 66.95 -150.45
N ASN A 59 -24.97 68.28 -150.31
CA ASN A 59 -24.22 69.11 -149.36
C ASN A 59 -24.78 69.17 -147.93
N GLN A 60 -25.99 68.66 -147.67
CA GLN A 60 -26.69 68.78 -146.39
C GLN A 60 -27.23 67.45 -145.83
N ASP A 61 -27.25 66.39 -146.62
CA ASP A 61 -27.55 65.04 -146.13
C ASP A 61 -26.32 64.41 -145.44
N ALA A 62 -26.54 63.74 -144.30
CA ALA A 62 -25.52 62.97 -143.60
C ALA A 62 -25.16 61.66 -144.33
N PHE A 63 -26.09 61.07 -145.08
CA PHE A 63 -25.87 59.85 -145.86
C PHE A 63 -26.36 59.99 -147.33
N PRO A 64 -25.69 60.82 -148.20
CA PRO A 64 -26.14 61.21 -149.57
C PRO A 64 -26.36 60.10 -150.63
N ASN A 65 -26.51 58.85 -150.23
CA ASN A 65 -26.73 57.68 -151.06
C ASN A 65 -27.79 56.71 -150.48
N ASP A 66 -28.35 56.93 -149.28
CA ASP A 66 -29.44 56.09 -148.72
C ASP A 66 -30.63 56.92 -148.21
N LYS A 67 -31.66 57.02 -149.06
CA LYS A 67 -33.03 57.55 -148.87
C LYS A 67 -33.68 57.37 -147.49
N LYS A 68 -33.21 56.47 -146.64
CA LYS A 68 -33.77 56.21 -145.32
C LYS A 68 -33.07 56.94 -144.18
N GLU A 69 -31.78 57.19 -144.30
CA GLU A 69 -30.97 57.81 -143.24
C GLU A 69 -30.62 59.23 -143.68
N GLN A 70 -31.20 60.23 -143.03
CA GLN A 70 -30.89 61.65 -143.31
C GLN A 70 -30.07 62.30 -142.17
N PHE A 71 -30.03 61.64 -141.01
CA PHE A 71 -29.55 62.20 -139.76
C PHE A 71 -28.85 61.13 -138.92
N ASP A 72 -27.73 61.52 -138.35
CA ASP A 72 -26.98 60.86 -137.29
C ASP A 72 -26.92 61.90 -136.15
N SER A 73 -27.48 61.58 -134.98
CA SER A 73 -27.76 62.60 -133.94
C SER A 73 -26.57 62.90 -133.03
N ASP A 74 -25.76 61.89 -132.72
CA ASP A 74 -24.63 61.96 -131.78
C ASP A 74 -23.27 61.60 -132.42
N LEU A 75 -23.28 61.23 -133.71
CA LEU A 75 -22.13 61.08 -134.58
C LEU A 75 -21.27 59.85 -134.27
N ASP A 76 -21.91 58.75 -133.85
CA ASP A 76 -21.27 57.44 -133.72
C ASP A 76 -21.03 56.75 -135.09
N GLY A 77 -21.84 57.08 -136.10
CA GLY A 77 -21.77 56.54 -137.47
C GLY A 77 -22.90 55.58 -137.85
N ILE A 78 -23.85 55.30 -136.96
CA ILE A 78 -25.08 54.53 -137.20
C ILE A 78 -26.23 55.51 -137.42
N GLY A 79 -26.95 55.37 -138.53
CA GLY A 79 -28.12 56.20 -138.81
C GLY A 79 -29.24 55.98 -137.77
N ASN A 80 -29.89 57.06 -137.35
CA ASN A 80 -30.86 57.10 -136.24
C ASN A 80 -31.97 56.04 -136.27
N ASN A 81 -32.28 55.44 -137.43
CA ASN A 81 -33.31 54.39 -137.52
C ASN A 81 -32.82 53.01 -137.00
N SER A 82 -31.51 52.81 -136.89
CA SER A 82 -30.87 51.50 -136.74
C SER A 82 -30.18 51.29 -135.39
N ASP A 83 -29.97 52.36 -134.62
CA ASP A 83 -29.45 52.31 -133.26
C ASP A 83 -30.59 52.16 -132.23
N GLN A 84 -30.32 51.44 -131.13
CA GLN A 84 -31.22 51.29 -129.99
C GLN A 84 -31.10 52.47 -129.00
N PHE A 85 -29.95 53.16 -128.95
CA PHE A 85 -29.70 54.31 -128.07
C PHE A 85 -29.26 55.58 -128.84
N PRO A 86 -30.03 56.09 -129.83
CA PRO A 86 -29.62 57.12 -130.83
C PRO A 86 -29.41 58.56 -130.31
N ASN A 87 -28.92 58.69 -129.08
CA ASN A 87 -28.44 59.90 -128.42
C ASN A 87 -27.27 59.62 -127.44
N ASP A 88 -26.81 58.36 -127.28
CA ASP A 88 -25.63 57.99 -126.47
C ASP A 88 -24.68 57.04 -127.22
N LYS A 89 -23.88 57.64 -128.11
CA LYS A 89 -22.63 57.21 -128.79
C LYS A 89 -21.62 56.29 -128.05
N ASN A 90 -21.95 55.70 -126.92
CA ASN A 90 -21.17 54.68 -126.22
C ASN A 90 -21.91 53.33 -126.14
N GLU A 91 -23.24 53.33 -126.26
CA GLU A 91 -24.10 52.15 -126.21
C GLU A 91 -24.90 52.06 -127.52
N SER A 92 -25.09 50.86 -128.07
CA SER A 92 -25.93 50.63 -129.26
C SER A 92 -26.61 49.26 -129.28
N ILE A 93 -26.39 48.46 -128.24
CA ILE A 93 -26.87 47.09 -128.07
C ILE A 93 -27.26 46.91 -126.60
N ASP A 94 -28.40 46.26 -126.40
CA ASP A 94 -28.90 45.74 -125.12
C ASP A 94 -29.24 44.26 -125.38
N SER A 95 -28.41 43.35 -124.88
CA SER A 95 -28.38 41.94 -125.28
C SER A 95 -29.45 41.07 -124.62
N ASP A 96 -29.91 41.41 -123.41
CA ASP A 96 -30.94 40.64 -122.70
C ASP A 96 -32.25 41.42 -122.40
N ALA A 97 -32.28 42.71 -122.76
CA ALA A 97 -33.43 43.62 -122.74
C ALA A 97 -33.92 44.00 -121.33
N ASP A 98 -33.02 44.08 -120.35
CA ASP A 98 -33.32 44.61 -119.02
C ASP A 98 -33.38 46.16 -118.97
N GLY A 99 -32.75 46.84 -119.93
CA GLY A 99 -32.70 48.30 -120.07
C GLY A 99 -31.36 48.96 -119.72
N VAL A 100 -30.32 48.18 -119.36
CA VAL A 100 -28.92 48.61 -119.26
C VAL A 100 -28.16 48.15 -120.50
N GLY A 101 -27.35 49.03 -121.10
CA GLY A 101 -26.52 48.65 -122.26
C GLY A 101 -25.38 47.72 -121.88
N ASP A 102 -24.98 46.82 -122.80
CA ASP A 102 -24.01 45.74 -122.57
C ASP A 102 -22.68 46.20 -121.93
N ASN A 103 -22.27 47.45 -122.14
CA ASN A 103 -21.00 47.98 -121.62
C ASN A 103 -21.11 48.53 -120.18
N SER A 104 -22.32 48.57 -119.62
CA SER A 104 -22.65 49.20 -118.34
C SER A 104 -23.22 48.23 -117.29
N ASP A 105 -23.51 46.98 -117.65
CA ASP A 105 -23.99 45.93 -116.74
C ASP A 105 -22.84 45.01 -116.25
N ALA A 106 -22.95 44.55 -114.99
CA ALA A 106 -22.04 43.57 -114.38
C ALA A 106 -22.34 42.12 -114.83
N PHE A 107 -23.59 41.80 -115.20
CA PHE A 107 -23.98 40.46 -115.67
C PHE A 107 -24.78 40.48 -116.99
N PRO A 108 -24.20 40.90 -118.16
CA PRO A 108 -24.92 41.24 -119.43
C PRO A 108 -25.71 40.14 -120.16
N ASN A 109 -26.09 39.07 -119.47
CA ASN A 109 -26.90 37.94 -119.92
C ASN A 109 -27.87 37.46 -118.81
N ASN A 110 -28.03 38.21 -117.70
CA ASN A 110 -28.80 37.83 -116.52
C ASN A 110 -29.60 39.00 -115.89
N LYS A 111 -30.63 39.45 -116.60
CA LYS A 111 -31.77 40.34 -116.21
C LYS A 111 -32.39 40.23 -114.80
N ASP A 112 -31.89 39.41 -113.89
CA ASP A 112 -32.27 39.36 -112.46
C ASP A 112 -31.15 39.86 -111.52
N GLU A 113 -29.90 40.02 -111.99
CA GLU A 113 -28.78 40.58 -111.24
C GLU A 113 -28.04 41.63 -112.09
N GLN A 114 -27.85 42.84 -111.57
CA GLN A 114 -27.22 43.97 -112.28
C GLN A 114 -25.92 44.46 -111.61
N LYS A 115 -25.62 43.92 -110.41
CA LYS A 115 -24.59 44.43 -109.50
C LYS A 115 -24.03 43.34 -108.60
N ASP A 116 -22.77 43.55 -108.28
CA ASP A 116 -21.93 42.77 -107.39
C ASP A 116 -21.11 43.83 -106.62
N SER A 117 -21.55 44.16 -105.41
CA SER A 117 -21.10 45.36 -104.69
C SER A 117 -19.72 45.23 -104.05
N ASP A 118 -19.27 44.02 -103.71
CA ASP A 118 -17.97 43.75 -103.10
C ASP A 118 -17.07 42.77 -103.89
N GLN A 119 -17.56 42.18 -104.98
CA GLN A 119 -16.84 41.30 -105.91
C GLN A 119 -16.49 39.90 -105.35
N ASP A 120 -17.34 39.34 -104.48
CA ASP A 120 -17.29 37.93 -104.11
C ASP A 120 -17.78 37.00 -105.26
N GLY A 121 -18.70 37.48 -106.11
CA GLY A 121 -19.25 36.78 -107.28
C GLY A 121 -20.71 36.30 -107.12
N VAL A 122 -21.37 36.62 -106.01
CA VAL A 122 -22.82 36.55 -105.80
C VAL A 122 -23.42 37.92 -106.11
N GLY A 123 -24.63 37.96 -106.69
CA GLY A 123 -25.31 39.22 -106.98
C GLY A 123 -25.94 39.83 -105.74
N ASP A 124 -26.02 41.17 -105.69
CA ASP A 124 -26.56 41.98 -104.58
C ASP A 124 -27.95 41.51 -104.06
N ASN A 125 -28.76 40.82 -104.90
CA ASN A 125 -30.10 40.36 -104.53
C ASN A 125 -30.13 38.94 -103.90
N THR A 126 -29.03 38.20 -103.98
CA THR A 126 -28.93 36.79 -103.55
C THR A 126 -28.12 36.64 -102.26
N ASP A 127 -27.15 37.52 -102.01
CA ASP A 127 -26.30 37.47 -100.82
C ASP A 127 -27.00 38.00 -99.54
N VAL A 128 -26.66 37.38 -98.40
CA VAL A 128 -27.08 37.78 -97.05
C VAL A 128 -26.22 38.93 -96.52
N PHE A 129 -24.94 39.00 -96.89
CA PHE A 129 -23.98 40.02 -96.46
C PHE A 129 -23.35 40.80 -97.63
N PRO A 130 -24.13 41.48 -98.52
CA PRO A 130 -23.70 42.03 -99.84
C PRO A 130 -22.72 43.23 -99.80
N ASN A 131 -21.89 43.31 -98.76
CA ASN A 131 -20.79 44.26 -98.55
C ASN A 131 -19.59 43.60 -97.80
N ASP A 132 -19.63 42.29 -97.50
CA ASP A 132 -18.54 41.53 -96.86
C ASP A 132 -18.25 40.22 -97.62
N SER A 133 -17.44 40.33 -98.68
CA SER A 133 -16.80 39.28 -99.48
C SER A 133 -16.08 38.11 -98.76
N SER A 134 -16.22 37.98 -97.43
CA SER A 134 -15.78 36.83 -96.64
C SER A 134 -16.91 35.99 -96.03
N GLU A 135 -18.16 36.46 -96.06
CA GLU A 135 -19.35 35.77 -95.55
C GLU A 135 -20.51 35.92 -96.55
N SER A 136 -21.24 34.84 -96.85
CA SER A 136 -22.47 34.91 -97.67
C SER A 136 -23.57 33.96 -97.20
N LEU A 137 -23.41 33.38 -96.00
CA LEU A 137 -24.33 32.46 -95.36
C LEU A 137 -24.38 32.72 -93.85
N ASP A 138 -25.58 32.57 -93.30
CA ASP A 138 -25.95 32.60 -91.88
C ASP A 138 -26.90 31.40 -91.70
N SER A 139 -26.37 30.29 -91.16
CA SER A 139 -27.03 28.97 -91.21
C SER A 139 -28.12 28.77 -90.17
N ASP A 140 -28.14 29.52 -89.05
CA ASP A 140 -29.15 29.41 -87.99
C ASP A 140 -29.89 30.72 -87.65
N GLY A 141 -29.37 31.88 -88.06
CA GLY A 141 -30.00 33.19 -87.92
C GLY A 141 -29.52 34.04 -86.72
N ASP A 142 -28.41 33.70 -86.07
CA ASP A 142 -27.86 34.50 -84.95
C ASP A 142 -27.27 35.87 -85.39
N ASN A 143 -27.05 36.09 -86.70
CA ASN A 143 -26.43 37.27 -87.35
C ASN A 143 -24.89 37.31 -87.31
N VAL A 144 -24.22 36.20 -86.98
CA VAL A 144 -22.80 35.92 -87.27
C VAL A 144 -22.73 35.03 -88.53
N GLY A 145 -21.76 35.31 -89.41
CA GLY A 145 -21.57 34.50 -90.61
C GLY A 145 -20.91 33.14 -90.31
N ASP A 146 -21.25 32.14 -91.12
CA ASP A 146 -20.84 30.73 -90.95
C ASP A 146 -19.32 30.51 -90.79
N ASN A 147 -18.46 31.41 -91.29
CA ASN A 147 -17.00 31.27 -91.20
C ASN A 147 -16.39 31.91 -89.95
N LYS A 148 -17.19 32.66 -89.17
CA LYS A 148 -16.76 33.39 -87.98
C LYS A 148 -17.36 32.84 -86.68
N ASP A 149 -18.47 32.11 -86.78
CA ASP A 149 -19.11 31.45 -85.64
C ASP A 149 -18.33 30.18 -85.19
N ALA A 150 -18.25 29.96 -83.88
CA ALA A 150 -17.71 28.76 -83.25
C ALA A 150 -18.69 27.57 -83.32
N PHE A 151 -20.01 27.82 -83.30
CA PHE A 151 -21.04 26.78 -83.39
C PHE A 151 -22.13 27.14 -84.43
N PRO A 152 -21.84 27.13 -85.76
CA PRO A 152 -22.73 27.62 -86.86
C PRO A 152 -24.10 26.93 -87.09
N ASN A 153 -24.65 26.29 -86.07
CA ASN A 153 -25.92 25.56 -86.04
C ASN A 153 -26.65 25.71 -84.67
N ASP A 154 -26.14 26.51 -83.72
CA ASP A 154 -26.80 26.82 -82.44
C ASP A 154 -26.73 28.31 -82.08
N ALA A 155 -27.74 29.07 -82.54
CA ALA A 155 -27.95 30.50 -82.32
C ALA A 155 -28.09 30.98 -80.84
N ASN A 156 -27.66 30.18 -79.87
CA ASN A 156 -27.47 30.56 -78.47
C ASN A 156 -25.98 30.69 -78.09
N GLU A 157 -25.06 30.11 -78.88
CA GLU A 157 -23.63 29.99 -78.58
C GLU A 157 -22.79 30.32 -79.80
N SER A 158 -22.26 31.55 -79.89
CA SER A 158 -21.36 31.95 -80.98
C SER A 158 -19.92 32.27 -80.54
N LEU A 159 -19.53 31.83 -79.33
CA LEU A 159 -18.18 31.97 -78.78
C LEU A 159 -17.80 30.78 -77.88
N ASP A 160 -16.62 30.22 -78.16
CA ASP A 160 -15.83 29.32 -77.30
C ASP A 160 -14.52 30.08 -77.01
N SER A 161 -14.25 30.41 -75.74
CA SER A 161 -13.19 31.37 -75.38
C SER A 161 -11.81 30.73 -75.18
N ASP A 162 -11.75 29.44 -74.82
CA ASP A 162 -10.51 28.75 -74.46
C ASP A 162 -10.28 27.43 -75.24
N GLY A 163 -11.29 26.92 -75.95
CA GLY A 163 -11.21 25.81 -76.89
C GLY A 163 -11.54 24.44 -76.32
N ASP A 164 -12.25 24.37 -75.19
CA ASP A 164 -12.72 23.12 -74.56
C ASP A 164 -13.83 22.43 -75.39
N GLY A 165 -14.72 23.20 -76.03
CA GLY A 165 -15.82 22.73 -76.86
C GLY A 165 -17.23 22.86 -76.25
N VAL A 166 -17.37 23.44 -75.06
CA VAL A 166 -18.61 23.99 -74.51
C VAL A 166 -18.71 25.47 -74.88
N GLY A 167 -19.93 25.97 -75.07
CA GLY A 167 -20.16 27.39 -75.37
C GLY A 167 -20.11 28.26 -74.11
N ASN A 168 -19.70 29.53 -74.28
CA ASN A 168 -19.54 30.51 -73.21
C ASN A 168 -20.78 30.75 -72.31
N ASN A 169 -21.99 30.32 -72.71
CA ASN A 169 -23.22 30.51 -71.94
C ASN A 169 -23.70 29.24 -71.21
N GLU A 170 -23.25 28.04 -71.60
CA GLU A 170 -23.42 26.78 -70.85
C GLU A 170 -22.26 26.53 -69.87
N ASP A 171 -21.06 27.01 -70.16
CA ASP A 171 -19.89 26.85 -69.29
C ASP A 171 -19.94 27.75 -68.02
N GLN A 172 -19.58 27.17 -66.87
CA GLN A 172 -19.43 27.87 -65.59
C GLN A 172 -18.04 28.51 -65.42
N LEU A 173 -17.01 28.05 -66.13
CA LEU A 173 -15.63 28.54 -66.04
C LEU A 173 -15.04 28.89 -67.43
N PRO A 174 -15.59 29.88 -68.19
CA PRO A 174 -15.29 30.13 -69.62
C PRO A 174 -13.88 30.63 -69.99
N PHE A 175 -12.88 30.36 -69.16
CA PHE A 175 -11.46 30.68 -69.36
C PHE A 175 -10.49 29.63 -68.76
N ASP A 176 -10.96 28.49 -68.21
CA ASP A 176 -10.12 27.32 -67.85
C ASP A 176 -10.53 26.08 -68.68
N PRO A 177 -9.83 25.74 -69.78
CA PRO A 177 -10.16 24.63 -70.69
C PRO A 177 -9.83 23.25 -70.08
N THR A 178 -9.95 23.11 -68.77
CA THR A 178 -9.86 21.87 -68.01
C THR A 178 -11.04 21.64 -67.05
N GLU A 179 -11.91 22.64 -66.82
CA GLU A 179 -13.10 22.54 -65.96
C GLU A 179 -14.29 23.22 -66.64
N THR A 180 -15.46 22.61 -66.60
CA THR A 180 -16.71 23.23 -67.11
C THR A 180 -17.75 23.49 -66.01
N LYS A 181 -17.34 23.27 -64.75
CA LYS A 181 -18.23 23.26 -63.59
C LYS A 181 -17.56 23.74 -62.32
N ASP A 182 -18.38 24.44 -61.54
CA ASP A 182 -18.10 24.99 -60.23
C ASP A 182 -19.43 24.88 -59.45
N SER A 183 -19.59 23.78 -58.70
CA SER A 183 -20.89 23.33 -58.20
C SER A 183 -21.44 24.13 -57.01
N ASP A 184 -20.59 24.89 -56.30
CA ASP A 184 -20.97 25.78 -55.20
C ASP A 184 -20.60 27.27 -55.42
N SER A 185 -19.81 27.56 -56.46
CA SER A 185 -19.40 28.92 -56.89
C SER A 185 -18.34 29.59 -56.02
N ASP A 186 -17.42 28.79 -55.45
CA ASP A 186 -16.17 29.22 -54.80
C ASP A 186 -15.15 29.84 -55.78
N GLY A 187 -15.04 29.28 -56.99
CA GLY A 187 -14.01 29.61 -57.99
C GLY A 187 -13.02 28.47 -58.29
N THR A 188 -13.12 27.34 -57.60
CA THR A 188 -12.36 26.11 -57.85
C THR A 188 -13.25 25.09 -58.58
N GLY A 189 -12.81 24.61 -59.74
CA GLY A 189 -13.63 23.70 -60.54
C GLY A 189 -13.73 22.28 -59.97
N ASP A 190 -14.89 21.64 -60.20
CA ASP A 190 -15.33 20.33 -59.67
C ASP A 190 -14.26 19.21 -59.70
N SER A 191 -13.27 19.25 -60.61
CA SER A 191 -12.24 18.20 -60.75
C SER A 191 -10.92 18.46 -60.02
N LYS A 192 -10.70 19.69 -59.54
CA LYS A 192 -9.53 20.09 -58.72
C LYS A 192 -9.85 20.23 -57.24
N ASP A 193 -11.11 20.52 -56.93
CA ASP A 193 -11.60 20.73 -55.56
C ASP A 193 -11.77 19.41 -54.79
N GLN A 194 -11.39 19.39 -53.52
CA GLN A 194 -11.62 18.28 -52.58
C GLN A 194 -13.01 18.32 -51.94
N PHE A 195 -13.68 19.49 -51.92
CA PHE A 195 -15.02 19.70 -51.36
C PHE A 195 -16.03 20.39 -52.32
N PRO A 196 -16.37 19.82 -53.51
CA PRO A 196 -17.19 20.48 -54.57
C PRO A 196 -18.66 20.81 -54.25
N LEU A 197 -19.03 20.98 -52.98
CA LEU A 197 -20.34 21.34 -52.46
C LEU A 197 -20.26 22.24 -51.20
N ASP A 198 -19.07 22.64 -50.75
CA ASP A 198 -18.86 23.55 -49.63
C ASP A 198 -17.88 24.68 -49.99
N SER A 199 -18.45 25.80 -50.44
CA SER A 199 -17.75 27.03 -50.88
C SER A 199 -16.97 27.76 -49.77
N SER A 200 -16.56 27.08 -48.72
CA SER A 200 -15.62 27.54 -47.70
C SER A 200 -14.37 26.68 -47.57
N GLU A 201 -14.31 25.51 -48.23
CA GLU A 201 -13.16 24.61 -48.26
C GLU A 201 -12.80 24.20 -49.69
N THR A 202 -11.51 24.04 -49.98
CA THR A 202 -11.02 23.64 -51.32
C THR A 202 -9.85 22.65 -51.29
N ILE A 203 -9.23 22.48 -50.13
CA ILE A 203 -8.03 21.67 -49.90
C ILE A 203 -8.24 20.92 -48.60
N ASP A 204 -7.81 19.66 -48.59
CA ASP A 204 -7.67 18.79 -47.43
C ASP A 204 -6.25 18.23 -47.50
N SER A 205 -5.36 18.82 -46.69
CA SER A 205 -3.90 18.73 -46.87
C SER A 205 -3.26 17.43 -46.37
N ASP A 206 -3.93 16.67 -45.51
CA ASP A 206 -3.45 15.38 -44.97
C ASP A 206 -4.35 14.17 -45.33
N GLY A 207 -5.67 14.34 -45.46
CA GLY A 207 -6.63 13.33 -45.87
C GLY A 207 -7.66 12.90 -44.80
N ASP A 208 -7.80 13.62 -43.68
CA ASP A 208 -8.81 13.32 -42.63
C ASP A 208 -10.27 13.49 -43.12
N GLY A 209 -10.52 14.49 -43.99
CA GLY A 209 -11.83 14.81 -44.56
C GLY A 209 -12.53 16.05 -43.99
N VAL A 210 -11.86 16.85 -43.16
CA VAL A 210 -12.12 18.27 -42.86
C VAL A 210 -11.25 19.12 -43.79
N GLY A 211 -11.67 20.35 -44.12
CA GLY A 211 -10.92 21.24 -45.00
C GLY A 211 -9.98 22.20 -44.26
N ASP A 212 -8.89 22.59 -44.94
CA ASP A 212 -7.79 23.41 -44.40
C ASP A 212 -8.19 24.73 -43.70
N ASN A 213 -9.41 25.28 -43.90
CA ASN A 213 -9.87 26.50 -43.23
C ASN A 213 -10.75 26.23 -41.99
N GLY A 214 -11.34 25.03 -41.89
CA GLY A 214 -12.20 24.58 -40.79
C GLY A 214 -11.47 23.67 -39.79
N ASP A 215 -10.32 23.15 -40.18
CA ASP A 215 -9.44 22.30 -39.39
C ASP A 215 -8.47 23.13 -38.49
N ALA A 216 -8.24 22.66 -37.27
CA ALA A 216 -7.27 23.20 -36.32
C ALA A 216 -5.83 22.73 -36.58
N PHE A 217 -5.63 21.53 -37.13
CA PHE A 217 -4.33 20.92 -37.43
C PHE A 217 -4.24 20.35 -38.86
N PRO A 218 -4.32 21.17 -39.94
CA PRO A 218 -4.44 20.72 -41.35
C PRO A 218 -3.29 19.88 -41.95
N HIS A 219 -2.37 19.36 -41.14
CA HIS A 219 -1.21 18.56 -41.55
C HIS A 219 -1.03 17.30 -40.65
N ASP A 220 -2.06 16.84 -39.92
CA ASP A 220 -2.05 15.66 -39.05
C ASP A 220 -3.34 14.83 -39.21
N ASP A 221 -3.26 13.69 -39.91
CA ASP A 221 -4.41 12.83 -40.26
C ASP A 221 -5.06 12.10 -39.06
N SER A 222 -4.77 12.55 -37.84
CA SER A 222 -5.34 12.06 -36.58
C SER A 222 -5.99 13.12 -35.70
N GLU A 223 -5.86 14.42 -36.01
CA GLU A 223 -6.45 15.52 -35.23
C GLU A 223 -7.05 16.60 -36.14
N SER A 224 -8.33 16.92 -35.99
CA SER A 224 -8.96 18.01 -36.76
C SER A 224 -9.73 19.04 -35.93
N LYS A 225 -9.48 19.08 -34.61
CA LYS A 225 -10.11 20.01 -33.66
C LYS A 225 -9.23 20.30 -32.44
N ASP A 226 -9.37 21.52 -31.96
CA ASP A 226 -8.83 22.08 -30.73
C ASP A 226 -10.00 22.83 -30.05
N SER A 227 -10.72 22.15 -29.14
CA SER A 227 -12.02 22.61 -28.67
C SER A 227 -11.95 23.76 -27.63
N ASP A 228 -10.80 23.98 -26.99
CA ASP A 228 -10.60 25.07 -26.02
C ASP A 228 -9.46 26.07 -26.37
N ALA A 229 -8.63 25.76 -27.36
CA ALA A 229 -7.48 26.54 -27.84
C ALA A 229 -6.20 26.50 -26.97
N ASP A 230 -5.93 25.38 -26.27
CA ASP A 230 -4.61 25.05 -25.68
C ASP A 230 -3.53 24.80 -26.76
N GLY A 231 -3.88 24.10 -27.85
CA GLY A 231 -2.97 23.72 -28.94
C GLY A 231 -2.60 22.23 -29.04
N VAL A 232 -3.22 21.35 -28.24
CA VAL A 232 -3.31 19.89 -28.43
C VAL A 232 -4.66 19.56 -29.09
N GLY A 233 -4.75 18.41 -29.77
CA GLY A 233 -5.96 18.00 -30.49
C GLY A 233 -6.94 17.15 -29.66
N ASP A 234 -8.24 17.30 -29.92
CA ASP A 234 -9.39 16.65 -29.27
C ASP A 234 -9.25 15.11 -29.06
N ASN A 235 -8.40 14.39 -29.81
CA ASN A 235 -8.22 12.94 -29.70
C ASN A 235 -6.94 12.51 -28.95
N THR A 236 -6.02 13.43 -28.71
CA THR A 236 -4.75 13.24 -27.97
C THR A 236 -4.78 13.90 -26.60
N ASP A 237 -5.60 14.93 -26.45
CA ASP A 237 -5.89 15.60 -25.18
C ASP A 237 -6.86 14.75 -24.33
N GLU A 238 -6.51 14.54 -23.06
CA GLU A 238 -7.36 13.87 -22.06
C GLU A 238 -8.39 14.83 -21.41
N PHE A 239 -8.22 16.16 -21.57
CA PHE A 239 -9.13 17.21 -21.08
C PHE A 239 -9.57 18.27 -22.14
N PRO A 240 -10.14 17.92 -23.32
CA PRO A 240 -10.41 18.85 -24.45
C PRO A 240 -11.35 20.06 -24.24
N GLU A 241 -11.73 20.41 -23.00
CA GLU A 241 -12.53 21.60 -22.67
C GLU A 241 -11.97 22.41 -21.46
N ASP A 242 -10.72 22.21 -21.03
CA ASP A 242 -10.03 23.06 -20.04
C ASP A 242 -8.59 23.43 -20.46
N PRO A 243 -8.36 24.64 -21.02
CA PRO A 243 -7.11 25.04 -21.69
C PRO A 243 -5.97 25.41 -20.72
N ALA A 244 -5.91 24.68 -19.61
CA ALA A 244 -4.86 24.70 -18.61
C ALA A 244 -4.27 23.29 -18.37
N GLU A 245 -4.94 22.22 -18.84
CA GLU A 245 -4.55 20.82 -18.67
C GLU A 245 -4.70 20.07 -19.99
N SER A 246 -3.66 19.34 -20.43
CA SER A 246 -3.73 18.51 -21.63
C SER A 246 -2.94 17.18 -21.52
N VAL A 247 -2.62 16.78 -20.29
CA VAL A 247 -1.96 15.51 -19.94
C VAL A 247 -2.50 15.01 -18.60
N ASP A 248 -2.85 13.72 -18.55
CA ASP A 248 -3.05 12.93 -17.32
C ASP A 248 -2.00 11.80 -17.33
N THR A 249 -0.91 11.95 -16.56
CA THR A 249 0.24 11.03 -16.64
C THR A 249 -0.03 9.65 -16.02
N ASP A 250 -1.06 9.49 -15.18
CA ASP A 250 -1.35 8.21 -14.50
C ASP A 250 -2.80 7.69 -14.59
N GLY A 251 -3.77 8.54 -14.89
CA GLY A 251 -5.16 8.20 -15.21
C GLY A 251 -6.17 8.39 -14.07
N ASP A 252 -5.88 9.24 -13.08
CA ASP A 252 -6.78 9.60 -11.97
C ASP A 252 -7.97 10.50 -12.41
N GLY A 253 -7.78 11.33 -13.45
CA GLY A 253 -8.76 12.31 -13.93
C GLY A 253 -8.53 13.76 -13.46
N VAL A 254 -7.35 14.10 -12.97
CA VAL A 254 -6.84 15.46 -12.71
C VAL A 254 -5.59 15.71 -13.54
N GLY A 255 -5.51 16.85 -14.23
CA GLY A 255 -4.40 17.15 -15.13
C GLY A 255 -3.07 17.50 -14.43
N ASP A 256 -1.97 17.16 -15.10
CA ASP A 256 -0.57 17.28 -14.64
C ASP A 256 -0.16 18.65 -14.07
N ASN A 257 -0.87 19.76 -14.36
CA ASN A 257 -0.54 21.10 -13.85
C ASN A 257 -1.35 21.49 -12.60
N SER A 258 -2.48 20.81 -12.35
CA SER A 258 -3.35 21.00 -11.18
C SER A 258 -3.16 19.92 -10.13
N ASP A 259 -2.68 18.75 -10.53
CA ASP A 259 -2.32 17.66 -9.64
C ASP A 259 -0.99 17.93 -8.89
N GLN A 260 -0.96 17.57 -7.60
CA GLN A 260 0.22 17.64 -6.74
C GLN A 260 1.10 16.37 -6.84
N TYR A 261 0.57 15.25 -7.36
CA TYR A 261 1.26 13.96 -7.44
C TYR A 261 1.20 13.24 -8.83
N PRO A 262 1.60 13.86 -9.98
CA PRO A 262 1.29 13.39 -11.37
C PRO A 262 1.99 12.10 -11.86
N THR A 263 2.03 11.07 -11.02
CA THR A 263 2.56 9.72 -11.26
C THR A 263 1.94 8.67 -10.30
N ASN A 264 0.92 9.02 -9.52
CA ASN A 264 0.30 8.20 -8.48
C ASN A 264 -1.25 8.17 -8.61
N PRO A 265 -1.85 7.24 -9.36
CA PRO A 265 -3.28 7.23 -9.71
C PRO A 265 -4.24 6.88 -8.54
N ASP A 266 -3.73 6.85 -7.31
CA ASP A 266 -4.48 6.71 -6.06
C ASP A 266 -4.39 8.00 -5.21
N GLU A 267 -3.75 9.08 -5.68
CA GLU A 267 -3.59 10.36 -4.97
C GLU A 267 -3.52 11.57 -5.93
N SER A 268 -4.14 12.68 -5.57
CA SER A 268 -4.12 13.92 -6.37
C SER A 268 -3.85 15.22 -5.57
N LYS A 269 -3.80 15.18 -4.22
CA LYS A 269 -3.79 16.39 -3.37
C LYS A 269 -2.90 16.27 -2.15
N ASP A 270 -2.40 17.41 -1.72
CA ASP A 270 -1.77 17.66 -0.41
C ASP A 270 -2.37 18.98 0.08
N SER A 271 -3.46 18.88 0.85
CA SER A 271 -4.41 19.96 1.14
C SER A 271 -3.86 21.04 2.10
N ASP A 272 -2.76 20.79 2.80
CA ASP A 272 -2.15 21.75 3.73
C ASP A 272 -0.64 22.05 3.50
N GLY A 273 0.06 21.23 2.71
CA GLY A 273 1.43 21.47 2.26
C GLY A 273 2.52 20.74 3.08
N ASP A 274 2.16 19.68 3.79
CA ASP A 274 3.08 18.80 4.56
C ASP A 274 4.01 17.97 3.65
N GLY A 275 3.45 17.37 2.60
CA GLY A 275 4.16 16.46 1.68
C GLY A 275 3.79 14.97 1.76
N VAL A 276 2.78 14.61 2.56
CA VAL A 276 1.94 13.40 2.37
C VAL A 276 0.68 13.80 1.57
N GLY A 277 -0.02 12.82 0.98
CA GLY A 277 -1.23 13.07 0.18
C GLY A 277 -2.54 12.82 0.93
N ASP A 278 -3.62 13.51 0.55
CA ASP A 278 -4.95 13.51 1.18
C ASP A 278 -5.58 12.10 1.42
N ASN A 279 -5.14 11.07 0.71
CA ASN A 279 -5.60 9.67 0.84
C ASN A 279 -4.64 8.76 1.61
N GLU A 280 -3.36 9.12 1.77
CA GLU A 280 -2.39 8.41 2.65
C GLU A 280 -2.32 9.06 4.04
N ASP A 281 -2.56 10.36 4.14
CA ASP A 281 -2.63 11.15 5.36
C ASP A 281 -3.93 10.86 6.16
N GLN A 282 -3.79 10.68 7.47
CA GLN A 282 -4.91 10.49 8.37
C GLN A 282 -5.55 11.80 8.85
N LEU A 283 -4.83 12.93 8.75
CA LEU A 283 -5.26 14.27 9.17
C LEU A 283 -4.98 15.36 8.09
N PRO A 284 -5.58 15.30 6.86
CA PRO A 284 -5.25 16.16 5.69
C PRO A 284 -5.53 17.67 5.77
N LEU A 285 -5.51 18.26 6.96
CA LEU A 285 -5.80 19.66 7.25
C LEU A 285 -4.96 20.24 8.43
N ASP A 286 -4.00 19.49 8.99
CA ASP A 286 -3.01 19.99 9.96
C ASP A 286 -1.56 19.67 9.51
N PRO A 287 -0.82 20.63 8.92
CA PRO A 287 0.51 20.45 8.31
C PRO A 287 1.65 20.30 9.34
N ASN A 288 1.35 19.65 10.46
CA ASN A 288 2.26 19.27 11.54
C ASN A 288 2.08 17.79 11.91
N GLU A 289 1.15 17.09 11.27
CA GLU A 289 0.74 15.73 11.61
C GLU A 289 0.29 14.94 10.39
N THR A 290 0.67 13.66 10.33
CA THR A 290 0.25 12.74 9.25
C THR A 290 -0.25 11.39 9.76
N VAL A 291 -0.25 11.19 11.08
CA VAL A 291 -0.59 9.93 11.74
C VAL A 291 -1.58 10.16 12.88
N ASP A 292 -2.58 9.30 12.93
CA ASP A 292 -3.61 9.22 13.97
C ASP A 292 -3.82 7.72 14.27
N SER A 293 -2.97 7.17 15.14
CA SER A 293 -2.79 5.73 15.29
C SER A 293 -4.06 4.96 15.70
N ASP A 294 -5.04 5.61 16.33
CA ASP A 294 -6.31 5.00 16.77
C ASP A 294 -7.58 5.57 16.09
N ASN A 295 -7.46 6.71 15.38
CA ASN A 295 -8.50 7.43 14.64
C ASN A 295 -9.50 8.20 15.56
N ASP A 296 -9.02 8.75 16.68
CA ASP A 296 -9.69 9.71 17.57
C ASP A 296 -9.95 11.07 16.90
N GLY A 297 -9.06 11.50 15.99
CA GLY A 297 -8.98 12.86 15.47
C GLY A 297 -7.97 13.74 16.23
N THR A 298 -7.09 13.13 17.03
CA THR A 298 -5.92 13.74 17.65
C THR A 298 -4.66 13.13 17.01
N GLY A 299 -3.65 13.96 16.76
CA GLY A 299 -2.43 13.55 16.06
C GLY A 299 -1.34 12.99 16.96
N ASP A 300 -0.62 11.93 16.53
CA ASP A 300 0.45 11.24 17.28
C ASP A 300 1.55 12.16 17.87
N ASN A 301 1.80 13.36 17.35
CA ASN A 301 2.75 14.33 17.93
C ASN A 301 2.17 15.14 19.11
N SER A 302 0.84 15.23 19.20
CA SER A 302 0.07 15.95 20.22
C SER A 302 -0.57 15.00 21.24
N ASP A 303 -0.97 13.82 20.78
CA ASP A 303 -1.54 12.70 21.53
C ASP A 303 -0.57 12.18 22.60
N ILE A 304 -1.11 11.41 23.55
CA ILE A 304 -0.38 10.74 24.63
C ILE A 304 -0.97 9.37 25.04
N ASP A 305 -1.90 8.77 24.27
CA ASP A 305 -2.59 7.48 24.54
C ASP A 305 -2.85 6.76 23.18
N PHE A 306 -1.79 6.51 22.40
CA PHE A 306 -1.80 6.27 20.93
C PHE A 306 -2.61 5.06 20.42
N ASP A 307 -3.10 4.16 21.28
CA ASP A 307 -4.02 3.06 20.90
C ASP A 307 -5.40 3.12 21.59
N ASN A 308 -5.66 4.20 22.34
CA ASN A 308 -6.83 4.46 23.17
C ASN A 308 -7.17 3.35 24.20
N ASP A 309 -6.20 2.52 24.67
CA ASP A 309 -6.37 1.60 25.82
C ASP A 309 -6.69 2.38 27.11
N GLY A 310 -6.19 3.61 27.25
CA GLY A 310 -6.27 4.44 28.46
C GLY A 310 -4.96 4.47 29.26
N LEU A 311 -3.81 4.24 28.61
CA LEU A 311 -2.48 4.17 29.21
C LEU A 311 -1.53 5.11 28.48
N ILE A 312 -1.03 6.11 29.21
CA ILE A 312 -0.24 7.16 28.59
C ILE A 312 1.17 6.70 28.19
N GLU A 313 1.60 6.92 26.94
CA GLU A 313 2.95 6.56 26.49
C GLU A 313 4.07 7.32 27.22
N ILE A 314 5.09 6.56 27.61
CA ILE A 314 6.35 7.04 28.18
C ILE A 314 7.50 6.59 27.27
N SER A 315 8.02 7.53 26.48
CA SER A 315 9.14 7.31 25.54
C SER A 315 10.50 7.80 26.06
N SER A 316 10.53 8.40 27.26
CA SER A 316 11.72 9.02 27.84
C SER A 316 11.76 8.90 29.37
N ILE A 317 12.97 9.06 29.93
CA ILE A 317 13.19 9.01 31.39
C ILE A 317 12.61 10.28 32.05
N GLU A 318 12.59 11.38 31.31
CA GLU A 318 11.94 12.64 31.67
C GLU A 318 10.41 12.44 31.84
N GLN A 319 9.74 11.78 30.90
CA GLN A 319 8.32 11.42 31.06
C GLN A 319 8.10 10.42 32.21
N LEU A 320 8.99 9.45 32.40
CA LEU A 320 8.95 8.52 33.54
C LEU A 320 9.03 9.27 34.89
N ASP A 321 9.77 10.38 34.95
CA ASP A 321 9.83 11.29 36.10
C ASP A 321 8.53 12.09 36.27
N TRP A 322 7.92 12.55 35.17
CA TRP A 322 6.66 13.31 35.16
C TRP A 322 5.45 12.56 35.72
N ILE A 323 5.47 11.21 35.75
CA ILE A 323 4.48 10.37 36.44
C ILE A 323 4.24 10.82 37.90
N ARG A 324 5.26 11.40 38.56
CA ARG A 324 5.14 11.98 39.92
C ARG A 324 4.08 13.06 40.05
N ASN A 325 3.83 13.81 38.98
CA ASN A 325 2.94 14.96 38.96
C ASN A 325 1.46 14.54 38.72
N SER A 326 1.24 13.33 38.21
CA SER A 326 -0.06 12.75 37.87
C SER A 326 -0.13 11.27 38.30
N LEU A 327 -0.08 11.06 39.62
CA LEU A 327 0.01 9.73 40.27
C LEU A 327 -1.19 8.79 40.02
N ASN A 328 -2.26 9.28 39.40
CA ASN A 328 -3.44 8.52 39.00
C ASN A 328 -3.45 8.13 37.50
N GLY A 329 -2.51 8.65 36.70
CA GLY A 329 -2.38 8.36 35.27
C GLY A 329 -3.50 8.94 34.41
N SER A 330 -3.98 10.16 34.71
CA SER A 330 -5.06 10.79 33.92
C SER A 330 -4.62 12.01 33.09
N ALA A 331 -3.31 12.24 32.98
CA ALA A 331 -2.66 13.35 32.28
C ALA A 331 -1.14 13.15 32.34
N LEU A 332 -0.39 13.67 31.37
CA LEU A 332 1.07 13.76 31.42
C LEU A 332 1.46 15.19 31.80
N ILE A 333 2.05 15.39 32.99
CA ILE A 333 2.27 16.74 33.55
C ILE A 333 3.76 16.99 33.77
N ASP A 334 4.34 17.96 33.05
CA ASP A 334 5.76 18.29 33.16
C ASP A 334 6.13 18.99 34.48
N ASN A 335 7.44 19.14 34.71
CA ASN A 335 7.97 19.73 35.94
C ASN A 335 7.83 21.28 36.04
N ASP A 336 7.38 21.97 34.98
CA ASP A 336 6.92 23.37 35.04
C ASP A 336 5.40 23.48 35.30
N GLY A 337 4.66 22.36 35.21
CA GLY A 337 3.23 22.24 35.47
C GLY A 337 2.35 22.33 34.22
N ASN A 338 2.91 22.15 33.03
CA ASN A 338 2.13 22.04 31.80
C ASN A 338 1.52 20.62 31.71
N SER A 339 0.20 20.55 31.57
CA SER A 339 -0.54 19.29 31.40
C SER A 339 -0.74 19.00 29.92
N ARG A 340 -0.48 17.77 29.49
CA ARG A 340 -1.04 17.17 28.27
C ARG A 340 -2.19 16.24 28.67
N GLU A 341 -3.33 16.45 28.05
CA GLU A 341 -4.61 15.73 28.27
C GLU A 341 -5.35 15.44 26.95
N ASP A 342 -4.77 15.86 25.81
CA ASP A 342 -5.25 15.54 24.46
C ASP A 342 -4.96 14.05 24.18
N GLY A 343 -5.74 13.38 23.32
CA GLY A 343 -5.65 11.92 23.11
C GLY A 343 -6.31 11.04 24.17
N CYS A 344 -6.36 11.49 25.43
CA CYS A 344 -7.12 10.86 26.52
C CYS A 344 -8.67 10.92 26.34
N GLY A 345 -9.18 10.96 25.11
CA GLY A 345 -10.59 11.15 24.72
C GLY A 345 -11.50 9.94 24.95
N GLY A 346 -10.91 8.75 25.15
CA GLY A 346 -11.60 7.47 25.27
C GLY A 346 -12.68 7.37 26.37
N VAL A 347 -13.45 6.28 26.33
CA VAL A 347 -14.74 6.12 27.07
C VAL A 347 -14.66 6.22 28.61
N SER A 348 -13.45 6.26 29.18
CA SER A 348 -13.19 6.52 30.61
C SER A 348 -12.14 7.60 30.88
N GLY A 349 -11.46 8.11 29.85
CA GLY A 349 -10.18 8.82 29.93
C GLY A 349 -9.02 7.95 30.44
N CYS A 350 -7.81 8.47 30.27
CA CYS A 350 -6.56 7.87 30.74
C CYS A 350 -6.60 7.48 32.23
N PHE A 351 -6.00 6.33 32.55
CA PHE A 351 -5.97 5.77 33.90
C PHE A 351 -4.62 5.15 34.33
N GLY A 352 -3.56 5.33 33.53
CA GLY A 352 -2.27 4.73 33.75
C GLY A 352 -1.19 5.27 32.80
N TYR A 353 -0.09 4.52 32.71
CA TYR A 353 1.03 4.78 31.82
C TYR A 353 1.51 3.47 31.20
N GLU A 354 2.13 3.54 30.04
CA GLU A 354 2.87 2.43 29.45
C GLU A 354 4.20 2.84 28.81
N LEU A 355 4.99 1.85 28.40
CA LEU A 355 6.28 2.06 27.73
C LEU A 355 6.15 1.73 26.25
N ASN A 356 6.62 2.63 25.39
CA ASN A 356 6.80 2.36 23.95
C ASN A 356 8.29 2.16 23.55
N THR A 357 9.22 2.18 24.52
CA THR A 357 10.66 1.94 24.32
C THR A 357 11.34 1.41 25.60
N ASP A 358 12.52 0.80 25.45
CA ASP A 358 13.45 0.54 26.55
C ASP A 358 13.98 1.87 27.14
N LEU A 359 14.19 1.93 28.46
CA LEU A 359 14.68 3.12 29.19
C LEU A 359 15.92 2.76 30.03
N ASP A 360 16.98 3.57 29.98
CA ASP A 360 18.21 3.33 30.76
C ASP A 360 18.60 4.51 31.66
N LEU A 361 18.56 4.31 32.97
CA LEU A 361 18.89 5.34 33.97
C LEU A 361 20.40 5.49 34.24
N ASP A 362 21.26 4.59 33.73
CA ASP A 362 22.75 4.60 33.85
C ASP A 362 23.36 5.34 32.62
N ASN A 363 22.78 6.49 32.26
CA ASN A 363 22.88 7.06 30.91
C ASN A 363 24.24 7.71 30.54
N ASP A 364 25.24 7.69 31.43
CA ASP A 364 26.62 8.07 31.09
C ASP A 364 27.46 6.93 30.45
N GLY A 365 27.00 5.68 30.57
CA GLY A 365 27.63 4.49 29.97
C GLY A 365 28.86 3.96 30.71
N GLU A 366 29.22 4.52 31.87
CA GLU A 366 30.09 3.87 32.86
C GLU A 366 29.24 2.88 33.70
N SER A 367 29.71 2.45 34.88
CA SER A 367 29.01 1.42 35.67
C SER A 367 28.54 1.92 37.04
N GLY A 368 27.30 2.42 37.08
CA GLY A 368 26.55 2.73 38.29
C GLY A 368 26.85 4.09 38.95
N LEU A 369 25.80 4.89 39.15
CA LEU A 369 25.73 6.12 39.96
C LEU A 369 26.99 6.99 39.95
N THR A 370 27.14 7.74 38.86
CA THR A 370 28.12 8.82 38.72
C THR A 370 27.42 10.19 38.66
N PRO A 371 28.11 11.30 38.99
CA PRO A 371 27.55 12.65 38.87
C PRO A 371 27.22 13.12 37.44
N ALA A 372 27.33 12.25 36.43
CA ALA A 372 26.86 12.50 35.07
C ALA A 372 25.46 11.92 34.77
N ASP A 373 24.95 10.98 35.59
CA ASP A 373 23.62 10.40 35.40
C ASP A 373 22.51 11.44 35.62
N SER A 374 21.48 11.42 34.77
CA SER A 374 20.31 12.33 34.90
C SER A 374 19.65 12.32 36.29
N PHE A 375 19.74 11.21 37.02
CA PHE A 375 19.05 11.00 38.31
C PHE A 375 19.99 10.68 39.49
N TYR A 376 21.26 11.11 39.43
CA TYR A 376 22.27 10.86 40.47
C TYR A 376 21.87 11.27 41.90
N ASN A 377 21.14 12.40 42.05
CA ASN A 377 20.60 12.90 43.32
C ASN A 377 21.60 12.90 44.50
N ASP A 378 22.75 13.56 44.33
CA ASP A 378 23.87 13.61 45.29
C ASP A 378 24.42 12.22 45.74
N GLY A 379 24.14 11.16 44.98
CA GLY A 379 24.54 9.78 45.26
C GLY A 379 23.45 8.93 45.92
N HIS A 380 22.22 9.47 46.02
CA HIS A 380 21.02 8.73 46.43
C HIS A 380 20.32 8.01 45.28
N GLY A 381 20.63 8.37 44.03
CA GLY A 381 19.99 7.82 42.84
C GLY A 381 18.50 8.11 42.76
N TRP A 382 17.78 7.25 42.03
CA TRP A 382 16.35 7.42 41.73
C TRP A 382 15.50 7.72 42.97
N GLU A 383 14.59 8.69 42.84
CA GLU A 383 13.57 9.00 43.82
C GLU A 383 12.33 8.11 43.53
N PRO A 384 11.77 7.37 44.48
CA PRO A 384 10.61 6.53 44.21
C PRO A 384 9.36 7.35 43.79
N ILE A 385 8.65 6.92 42.75
CA ILE A 385 7.38 7.52 42.31
C ILE A 385 6.28 7.20 43.32
N GLY A 386 5.61 8.23 43.84
CA GLY A 386 4.56 8.07 44.86
C GLY A 386 5.11 7.67 46.24
N THR A 387 4.33 7.95 47.28
CA THR A 387 4.74 7.89 48.68
C THR A 387 3.71 7.14 49.54
N GLN A 388 4.03 6.89 50.82
CA GLN A 388 3.04 6.32 51.74
C GLN A 388 1.82 7.24 51.98
N SER A 389 1.98 8.56 51.87
CA SER A 389 0.89 9.54 52.01
C SER A 389 0.10 9.74 50.71
N GLU A 390 0.83 9.89 49.60
CA GLU A 390 0.28 10.12 48.26
C GLU A 390 0.75 8.98 47.35
N PRO A 391 0.05 7.83 47.31
CA PRO A 391 0.48 6.65 46.55
C PRO A 391 0.36 6.85 45.04
N TYR A 392 1.09 6.04 44.28
CA TYR A 392 0.74 5.80 42.88
C TYR A 392 -0.53 4.94 42.79
N THR A 393 -1.46 5.33 41.94
CA THR A 393 -2.84 4.79 41.84
C THR A 393 -3.30 4.53 40.40
N GLY A 394 -2.45 4.80 39.40
CA GLY A 394 -2.68 4.43 38.01
C GLY A 394 -2.44 2.94 37.74
N ALA A 395 -2.65 2.51 36.49
CA ALA A 395 -2.16 1.24 35.97
C ALA A 395 -0.82 1.42 35.24
N PHE A 396 0.01 0.38 35.19
CA PHE A 396 1.29 0.41 34.49
C PHE A 396 1.44 -0.84 33.60
N ASP A 397 1.71 -0.64 32.32
CA ASP A 397 2.24 -1.66 31.42
C ASP A 397 3.69 -1.34 31.02
N GLY A 398 4.48 -2.36 30.72
CA GLY A 398 5.79 -2.21 30.11
C GLY A 398 5.86 -2.70 28.67
N ASN A 399 4.79 -3.30 28.13
CA ASN A 399 4.70 -3.85 26.76
C ASN A 399 5.86 -4.75 26.27
N GLY A 400 6.65 -5.28 27.22
CA GLY A 400 7.82 -6.12 26.97
C GLY A 400 9.17 -5.42 27.16
N TYR A 401 9.19 -4.09 27.26
CA TYR A 401 10.39 -3.26 27.39
C TYR A 401 11.08 -3.39 28.76
N GLU A 402 12.37 -3.04 28.81
CA GLU A 402 13.20 -3.04 30.02
C GLU A 402 13.49 -1.61 30.51
N ILE A 403 13.37 -1.40 31.83
CA ILE A 403 13.94 -0.24 32.52
C ILE A 403 15.23 -0.68 33.23
N THR A 404 16.37 -0.20 32.75
CA THR A 404 17.71 -0.45 33.31
C THR A 404 18.24 0.75 34.12
N GLY A 405 19.45 0.61 34.67
CA GLY A 405 20.11 1.68 35.43
C GLY A 405 19.48 2.06 36.78
N ILE A 406 18.39 1.40 37.21
CA ILE A 406 17.64 1.78 38.41
C ILE A 406 18.50 1.58 39.66
N ASN A 407 19.11 2.65 40.17
CA ASN A 407 19.94 2.62 41.36
C ASN A 407 19.33 3.53 42.44
N ILE A 408 19.09 2.96 43.63
CA ILE A 408 18.49 3.67 44.78
C ILE A 408 19.35 3.41 46.02
N ASN A 409 19.90 4.48 46.60
CA ASN A 409 20.87 4.41 47.70
C ASN A 409 20.48 5.33 48.87
N ARG A 410 19.51 4.90 49.67
CA ARG A 410 18.82 5.72 50.68
C ARG A 410 18.71 4.96 52.01
N GLU A 411 19.87 4.62 52.60
CA GLU A 411 20.01 3.68 53.75
C GLU A 411 19.04 3.89 54.93
N GLU A 412 18.70 5.14 55.27
CA GLU A 412 17.80 5.48 56.38
C GLU A 412 16.32 5.66 55.97
N GLN A 413 15.95 5.38 54.72
CA GLN A 413 14.59 5.56 54.19
C GLN A 413 13.89 4.21 53.95
N SER A 414 12.57 4.22 54.13
CA SER A 414 11.68 3.07 53.92
C SER A 414 10.70 3.37 52.77
N TYR A 415 10.08 2.32 52.20
CA TYR A 415 9.20 2.39 51.01
C TYR A 415 9.96 2.81 49.73
N LEU A 416 10.92 1.98 49.30
CA LEU A 416 11.77 2.24 48.13
C LEU A 416 11.58 1.23 47.00
N GLY A 417 11.61 1.74 45.77
CA GLY A 417 11.57 1.04 44.49
C GLY A 417 11.47 2.06 43.35
N LEU A 418 11.21 1.61 42.12
CA LEU A 418 10.79 2.50 41.02
C LEU A 418 9.62 3.39 41.48
N PHE A 419 8.65 2.77 42.17
CA PHE A 419 7.56 3.42 42.91
C PHE A 419 7.77 3.28 44.43
N GLY A 420 7.43 4.28 45.24
CA GLY A 420 7.54 4.15 46.71
C GLY A 420 6.44 3.27 47.29
N ASN A 421 5.20 3.51 46.86
CA ASN A 421 4.00 2.81 47.31
C ASN A 421 2.91 2.86 46.21
N ILE A 422 2.44 1.70 45.78
CA ILE A 422 1.34 1.54 44.81
C ILE A 422 0.08 1.11 45.57
N HIS A 423 -1.05 1.79 45.36
CA HIS A 423 -2.32 1.48 46.03
C HIS A 423 -3.53 1.74 45.12
N ASP A 424 -4.22 0.68 44.70
CA ASP A 424 -5.51 0.79 44.01
C ASP A 424 -6.68 0.45 44.95
N HIS A 425 -7.48 1.46 45.31
CA HIS A 425 -8.70 1.28 46.10
C HIS A 425 -9.86 0.61 45.32
N SER A 426 -9.78 0.52 43.99
CA SER A 426 -10.85 0.03 43.10
C SER A 426 -10.71 -1.44 42.69
N LYS A 427 -9.50 -2.01 42.80
CA LYS A 427 -9.11 -3.33 42.27
C LYS A 427 -9.30 -3.49 40.75
N THR A 428 -9.09 -2.42 39.99
CA THR A 428 -9.15 -2.40 38.53
C THR A 428 -7.77 -2.27 37.87
N ARG A 429 -6.83 -1.60 38.53
CA ARG A 429 -5.49 -1.26 38.03
C ARG A 429 -4.53 -2.44 38.13
N PHE A 430 -3.49 -2.44 37.29
CA PHE A 430 -2.55 -3.53 37.13
C PHE A 430 -1.10 -3.02 37.06
N PHE A 431 -0.14 -3.92 37.26
CA PHE A 431 1.27 -3.68 36.98
C PHE A 431 1.81 -4.86 36.18
N ARG A 432 2.09 -4.67 34.89
CA ARG A 432 2.32 -5.79 33.95
C ARG A 432 3.46 -5.57 32.94
N ASN A 433 3.87 -6.69 32.32
CA ASN A 433 4.80 -6.84 31.17
C ASN A 433 6.12 -6.04 31.14
N VAL A 434 6.65 -5.57 32.27
CA VAL A 434 7.93 -4.83 32.32
C VAL A 434 9.11 -5.69 32.82
N SER A 435 10.30 -5.52 32.22
CA SER A 435 11.58 -5.99 32.77
C SER A 435 12.24 -4.86 33.57
N LEU A 436 12.73 -5.11 34.78
CA LEU A 436 13.43 -4.11 35.61
C LEU A 436 14.79 -4.63 36.06
N ARG A 437 15.83 -3.78 35.93
CA ARG A 437 17.20 -4.08 36.36
C ARG A 437 17.75 -2.97 37.25
N GLY A 438 18.27 -3.34 38.43
CA GLY A 438 18.73 -2.32 39.36
C GLY A 438 19.27 -2.77 40.71
N THR A 439 19.60 -1.77 41.54
CA THR A 439 20.02 -1.92 42.94
C THR A 439 19.18 -1.05 43.87
N VAL A 440 18.83 -1.59 45.04
CA VAL A 440 18.03 -0.88 46.06
C VAL A 440 18.65 -1.07 47.44
N VAL A 441 19.01 0.04 48.09
CA VAL A 441 19.57 0.08 49.45
C VAL A 441 18.74 1.02 50.33
N GLY A 442 18.24 0.52 51.46
CA GLY A 442 17.38 1.28 52.37
C GLY A 442 17.08 0.58 53.70
N GLU A 443 16.15 1.14 54.48
CA GLU A 443 15.75 0.58 55.78
C GLU A 443 14.71 -0.55 55.62
N SER A 444 13.46 -0.24 55.28
CA SER A 444 12.37 -1.22 55.32
C SER A 444 11.36 -1.06 54.20
N ALA A 445 10.70 -2.16 53.82
CA ALA A 445 9.75 -2.21 52.70
C ALA A 445 10.43 -1.77 51.40
N LEU A 446 11.31 -2.63 50.87
CA LEU A 446 12.07 -2.36 49.63
C LEU A 446 11.75 -3.43 48.58
N GLY A 447 11.60 -3.00 47.32
CA GLY A 447 11.61 -3.88 46.14
C GLY A 447 11.82 -3.09 44.86
N LEU A 448 12.18 -3.74 43.75
CA LEU A 448 12.58 -3.00 42.54
C LEU A 448 11.37 -2.36 41.84
N VAL A 449 10.20 -3.00 41.85
CA VAL A 449 8.95 -2.35 41.42
C VAL A 449 8.52 -1.33 42.48
N SER A 450 8.33 -1.78 43.74
CA SER A 450 7.86 -0.86 44.77
C SER A 450 8.21 -1.25 46.21
N GLY A 451 8.24 -0.27 47.11
CA GLY A 451 8.33 -0.54 48.55
C GLY A 451 7.12 -1.31 49.09
N LYS A 452 5.91 -0.94 48.65
CA LYS A 452 4.65 -1.65 48.96
C LYS A 452 3.69 -1.61 47.77
N ILE A 453 2.95 -2.71 47.56
CA ILE A 453 1.82 -2.78 46.64
C ILE A 453 0.55 -3.19 47.41
N GLU A 454 -0.56 -2.50 47.18
CA GLU A 454 -1.86 -2.77 47.80
C GLU A 454 -3.01 -2.71 46.79
N GLY A 455 -3.92 -3.70 46.81
CA GLY A 455 -5.21 -3.64 46.12
C GLY A 455 -5.23 -3.85 44.59
N LEU A 456 -4.07 -4.01 43.92
CA LEU A 456 -4.04 -4.21 42.46
C LEU A 456 -4.88 -5.42 41.99
N LYS A 457 -5.45 -5.29 40.78
CA LYS A 457 -6.13 -6.36 40.05
C LYS A 457 -5.21 -7.55 39.83
N ASN A 458 -3.99 -7.31 39.33
CA ASN A 458 -2.95 -8.31 39.10
C ASN A 458 -1.55 -7.68 39.01
N ILE A 459 -0.54 -8.52 39.24
CA ILE A 459 0.88 -8.27 38.93
C ILE A 459 1.34 -9.40 38.00
N SER A 460 1.64 -9.11 36.73
CA SER A 460 1.85 -10.19 35.75
C SER A 460 2.84 -9.91 34.62
N GLY A 461 3.66 -10.90 34.26
CA GLY A 461 4.68 -10.77 33.21
C GLY A 461 5.92 -9.96 33.60
N VAL A 462 6.01 -9.52 34.85
CA VAL A 462 7.12 -8.72 35.38
C VAL A 462 8.39 -9.56 35.50
N THR A 463 9.53 -9.03 35.05
CA THR A 463 10.84 -9.68 35.16
C THR A 463 11.81 -8.83 35.98
N ILE A 464 12.48 -9.42 36.98
CA ILE A 464 13.30 -8.67 37.96
C ILE A 464 14.76 -9.15 38.00
N TYR A 465 15.70 -8.23 37.78
CA TYR A 465 17.14 -8.41 37.98
C TYR A 465 17.66 -7.45 39.06
N ALA A 466 17.53 -7.82 40.34
CA ALA A 466 17.73 -6.89 41.47
C ALA A 466 18.79 -7.32 42.50
N SER A 467 19.58 -6.35 42.97
CA SER A 467 20.40 -6.45 44.19
C SER A 467 19.78 -5.58 45.29
N ILE A 468 19.29 -6.17 46.38
CA ILE A 468 18.47 -5.47 47.37
C ILE A 468 19.02 -5.68 48.78
N ASN A 469 19.42 -4.59 49.44
CA ASN A 469 20.07 -4.60 50.74
C ASN A 469 19.30 -3.70 51.71
N GLY A 470 18.99 -4.20 52.91
CA GLY A 470 18.28 -3.36 53.89
C GLY A 470 18.07 -4.01 55.25
N VAL A 471 17.05 -3.54 55.99
CA VAL A 471 16.78 -3.97 57.37
C VAL A 471 15.56 -4.89 57.49
N SER A 472 14.44 -4.63 56.83
CA SER A 472 13.21 -5.44 56.97
C SER A 472 12.32 -5.42 55.73
N SER A 473 11.57 -6.50 55.50
CA SER A 473 10.54 -6.57 54.46
C SER A 473 11.08 -6.28 53.07
N LEU A 474 11.95 -7.18 52.57
CA LEU A 474 12.59 -7.07 51.27
C LEU A 474 11.99 -8.05 50.26
N GLY A 475 11.66 -7.55 49.06
CA GLY A 475 11.10 -8.30 47.94
C GLY A 475 11.80 -7.98 46.63
N GLY A 476 11.87 -8.89 45.66
CA GLY A 476 12.34 -8.54 44.31
C GLY A 476 11.36 -7.61 43.59
N ILE A 477 10.07 -7.96 43.60
CA ILE A 477 8.99 -7.07 43.13
C ILE A 477 8.74 -6.00 44.20
N ALA A 478 8.28 -6.39 45.39
CA ALA A 478 7.93 -5.42 46.42
C ALA A 478 8.14 -5.88 47.86
N GLY A 479 8.53 -4.96 48.74
CA GLY A 479 8.80 -5.26 50.15
C GLY A 479 7.60 -5.85 50.89
N SER A 480 6.38 -5.41 50.52
CA SER A 480 5.10 -5.97 50.96
C SER A 480 4.07 -5.94 49.83
N ILE A 481 3.34 -7.03 49.62
CA ILE A 481 2.19 -7.10 48.69
C ILE A 481 0.95 -7.51 49.48
N VAL A 482 -0.16 -6.77 49.33
CA VAL A 482 -1.39 -6.92 50.14
C VAL A 482 -2.63 -6.80 49.26
N ASP A 483 -3.62 -7.68 49.47
CA ASP A 483 -4.99 -7.56 48.92
C ASP A 483 -5.06 -7.56 47.37
N VAL A 484 -4.07 -8.16 46.71
CA VAL A 484 -3.96 -8.30 45.24
C VAL A 484 -4.67 -9.57 44.77
N ASN A 485 -5.47 -9.52 43.69
CA ASN A 485 -6.18 -10.75 43.26
C ASN A 485 -5.19 -11.81 42.75
N SER A 486 -4.27 -11.49 41.82
CA SER A 486 -3.32 -12.47 41.31
C SER A 486 -1.90 -11.95 41.04
N ILE A 487 -0.92 -12.84 41.25
CA ILE A 487 0.50 -12.64 40.96
C ILE A 487 0.92 -13.77 40.02
N THR A 488 1.03 -13.49 38.71
CA THR A 488 1.08 -14.54 37.68
C THR A 488 2.23 -14.37 36.68
N SER A 489 2.86 -15.47 36.27
CA SER A 489 3.84 -15.49 35.17
C SER A 489 5.04 -14.53 35.31
N ASN A 490 5.35 -14.07 36.53
CA ASN A 490 6.49 -13.18 36.80
C ASN A 490 7.79 -13.99 36.97
N SER A 491 8.92 -13.42 36.56
CA SER A 491 10.25 -14.02 36.70
C SER A 491 11.20 -13.16 37.55
N TYR A 492 12.15 -13.78 38.24
CA TYR A 492 13.13 -13.03 39.02
C TYR A 492 14.47 -13.75 39.19
N SER A 493 15.54 -12.98 39.21
CA SER A 493 16.92 -13.40 39.48
C SER A 493 17.58 -12.38 40.41
N VAL A 494 17.51 -12.64 41.72
CA VAL A 494 17.78 -11.61 42.75
C VAL A 494 18.91 -11.97 43.72
N SER A 495 19.54 -10.93 44.29
CA SER A 495 20.43 -11.03 45.45
C SER A 495 19.89 -10.16 46.58
N ILE A 496 19.18 -10.77 47.53
CA ILE A 496 18.51 -10.06 48.62
C ILE A 496 19.24 -10.30 49.96
N HIS A 497 19.49 -9.24 50.71
CA HIS A 497 20.10 -9.28 52.03
C HIS A 497 19.37 -8.36 53.03
N ALA A 498 18.60 -8.95 53.96
CA ALA A 498 17.96 -8.19 55.05
C ALA A 498 18.69 -8.38 56.38
N ASN A 499 18.97 -7.28 57.08
CA ASN A 499 19.55 -7.35 58.41
C ASN A 499 18.60 -8.02 59.43
N ARG A 500 17.28 -8.08 59.17
CA ARG A 500 16.26 -8.61 60.08
C ARG A 500 14.94 -9.00 59.39
N SER A 501 14.07 -9.67 60.14
CA SER A 501 12.61 -9.71 59.99
C SER A 501 12.06 -10.64 58.90
N VAL A 502 12.00 -10.22 57.64
CA VAL A 502 11.42 -11.02 56.54
C VAL A 502 11.99 -10.61 55.19
N ALA A 503 12.21 -11.59 54.32
CA ALA A 503 12.68 -11.39 52.95
C ALA A 503 12.21 -12.53 52.02
N GLY A 504 11.87 -12.22 50.78
CA GLY A 504 11.51 -13.19 49.75
C GLY A 504 11.84 -12.67 48.34
N GLY A 505 11.98 -13.56 47.37
CA GLY A 505 12.35 -13.18 45.99
C GLY A 505 11.26 -12.42 45.23
N ILE A 506 9.99 -12.62 45.57
CA ILE A 506 8.89 -11.73 45.14
C ILE A 506 8.64 -10.66 46.21
N ALA A 507 8.37 -11.08 47.45
CA ALA A 507 8.01 -10.15 48.53
C ALA A 507 8.49 -10.56 49.93
N GLY A 508 8.78 -9.57 50.77
CA GLY A 508 9.09 -9.80 52.19
C GLY A 508 7.84 -10.24 52.96
N LEU A 509 6.72 -9.55 52.71
CA LEU A 509 5.39 -9.89 53.21
C LEU A 509 4.41 -10.05 52.04
N ALA A 510 3.55 -11.06 52.13
CA ALA A 510 2.43 -11.28 51.22
C ALA A 510 1.16 -11.59 52.03
N SER A 511 0.06 -10.86 51.81
CA SER A 511 -1.24 -11.19 52.42
C SER A 511 -2.44 -10.99 51.49
N ASP A 512 -3.49 -11.78 51.73
CA ASP A 512 -4.82 -11.59 51.13
C ASP A 512 -4.83 -11.73 49.59
N ILE A 513 -4.21 -12.81 49.08
CA ILE A 513 -4.02 -13.06 47.63
C ILE A 513 -4.87 -14.23 47.15
N VAL A 514 -5.57 -14.09 46.02
CA VAL A 514 -6.38 -15.19 45.46
C VAL A 514 -5.49 -16.21 44.73
N GLU A 515 -4.59 -15.78 43.85
CA GLU A 515 -3.73 -16.69 43.08
C GLU A 515 -2.26 -16.25 42.96
N VAL A 516 -1.34 -17.18 43.18
CA VAL A 516 0.11 -17.04 42.96
C VAL A 516 0.57 -18.20 42.08
N THR A 517 0.84 -17.92 40.79
CA THR A 517 0.97 -19.00 39.78
C THR A 517 1.99 -18.72 38.67
N ASN A 518 2.53 -19.78 38.08
CA ASN A 518 3.52 -19.75 36.98
C ASN A 518 4.80 -18.91 37.26
N LEU A 519 5.19 -18.70 38.51
CA LEU A 519 6.39 -17.91 38.84
C LEU A 519 7.69 -18.68 38.56
N ILE A 520 8.70 -18.01 38.01
CA ILE A 520 10.04 -18.57 37.76
C ILE A 520 11.07 -17.82 38.63
N GLY A 521 11.57 -18.48 39.67
CA GLY A 521 12.42 -17.84 40.69
C GLY A 521 13.85 -18.33 40.74
N ARG A 522 14.82 -17.43 40.76
CA ARG A 522 16.26 -17.72 40.91
C ARG A 522 16.98 -16.73 41.82
N GLY A 523 18.16 -17.15 42.30
CA GLY A 523 19.11 -16.30 43.00
C GLY A 523 19.28 -16.65 44.48
N SER A 524 19.52 -15.66 45.32
CA SER A 524 19.75 -15.83 46.76
C SER A 524 18.98 -14.84 47.62
N VAL A 525 18.40 -15.34 48.70
CA VAL A 525 17.70 -14.54 49.73
C VAL A 525 18.35 -14.84 51.07
N SER A 526 18.85 -13.81 51.74
CA SER A 526 19.69 -13.97 52.93
C SER A 526 19.36 -13.00 54.06
N THR A 527 19.59 -13.42 55.31
CA THR A 527 19.42 -12.55 56.48
C THR A 527 20.51 -12.64 57.54
N THR A 528 20.77 -11.50 58.20
CA THR A 528 21.81 -11.38 59.24
C THR A 528 21.28 -11.58 60.66
N ARG A 529 20.02 -11.22 60.99
CA ARG A 529 19.47 -11.40 62.35
C ARG A 529 17.97 -11.69 62.41
N GLY A 530 17.61 -12.96 62.42
CA GLY A 530 16.25 -13.40 62.73
C GLY A 530 15.25 -13.13 61.61
N GLY A 531 14.32 -14.06 61.38
CA GLY A 531 13.19 -13.77 60.49
C GLY A 531 12.43 -14.95 59.92
N SER A 532 11.56 -14.65 58.96
CA SER A 532 10.96 -15.65 58.06
C SER A 532 11.43 -15.36 56.63
N ILE A 533 12.14 -16.29 56.00
CA ILE A 533 12.81 -16.10 54.70
C ILE A 533 12.36 -17.14 53.67
N GLY A 534 12.04 -16.68 52.47
CA GLY A 534 11.54 -17.52 51.38
C GLY A 534 12.31 -17.36 50.08
N GLY A 535 12.18 -18.31 49.16
CA GLY A 535 12.48 -18.06 47.76
C GLY A 535 11.42 -17.15 47.12
N ILE A 536 10.12 -17.38 47.35
CA ILE A 536 9.03 -16.47 46.89
C ILE A 536 8.72 -15.42 47.97
N PHE A 537 8.29 -15.83 49.17
CA PHE A 537 7.77 -14.93 50.21
C PHE A 537 8.44 -15.11 51.58
N GLY A 538 8.82 -14.01 52.24
CA GLY A 538 9.36 -14.09 53.61
C GLY A 538 8.32 -14.64 54.60
N ALA A 539 7.17 -13.97 54.69
CA ALA A 539 5.95 -14.52 55.28
C ALA A 539 4.75 -14.33 54.34
N ALA A 540 3.92 -15.38 54.26
CA ALA A 540 2.72 -15.48 53.45
C ALA A 540 1.50 -15.70 54.36
N HIS A 541 0.42 -14.97 54.07
CA HIS A 541 -0.80 -14.95 54.85
C HIS A 541 -2.02 -15.01 53.92
N ASP A 542 -3.00 -15.84 54.25
CA ASP A 542 -4.35 -15.77 53.66
C ASP A 542 -4.33 -15.83 52.12
N ILE A 543 -3.62 -16.83 51.57
CA ILE A 543 -3.49 -17.09 50.13
C ILE A 543 -4.36 -18.29 49.72
N GLN A 544 -5.19 -18.15 48.70
CA GLN A 544 -6.12 -19.21 48.29
C GLN A 544 -5.43 -20.28 47.41
N ASN A 545 -4.80 -19.90 46.30
CA ASN A 545 -4.05 -20.82 45.44
C ASN A 545 -2.58 -20.40 45.29
N LEU A 546 -1.65 -21.28 45.65
CA LEU A 546 -0.21 -21.15 45.33
C LEU A 546 0.24 -22.38 44.53
N SER A 547 0.40 -22.23 43.22
CA SER A 547 0.57 -23.38 42.31
C SER A 547 1.49 -23.17 41.12
N LYS A 548 2.01 -24.26 40.54
CA LYS A 548 2.77 -24.23 39.25
C LYS A 548 4.02 -23.34 39.24
N ASN A 549 4.57 -22.99 40.39
CA ASN A 549 5.76 -22.13 40.50
C ASN A 549 7.03 -23.00 40.42
N GLU A 550 8.04 -22.60 39.64
CA GLU A 550 9.36 -23.27 39.56
C GLU A 550 10.45 -22.37 40.16
N ILE A 551 10.92 -22.74 41.35
CA ILE A 551 11.82 -21.91 42.17
C ILE A 551 13.14 -22.65 42.43
N SER A 552 14.26 -22.01 42.14
CA SER A 552 15.62 -22.53 42.31
C SER A 552 16.51 -21.51 43.01
N CYS A 553 16.47 -21.50 44.34
CA CYS A 553 17.01 -20.43 45.17
C CYS A 553 17.96 -20.91 46.28
N THR A 554 18.86 -20.03 46.70
CA THR A 554 19.72 -20.22 47.88
C THR A 554 19.22 -19.34 49.02
N VAL A 555 18.60 -19.95 50.04
CA VAL A 555 17.97 -19.26 51.17
C VAL A 555 18.84 -19.44 52.43
N ARG A 556 19.43 -18.37 52.99
CA ARG A 556 20.44 -18.51 54.07
C ARG A 556 20.29 -17.50 55.23
N ALA A 557 20.56 -17.93 56.46
CA ALA A 557 20.65 -17.06 57.64
C ALA A 557 21.95 -17.28 58.44
N THR A 558 22.43 -16.23 59.11
CA THR A 558 23.66 -16.28 59.93
C THR A 558 23.43 -16.29 61.44
N THR A 559 22.18 -16.15 61.92
CA THR A 559 21.86 -16.18 63.36
C THR A 559 21.48 -17.54 63.93
N LEU A 560 21.68 -17.68 65.24
CA LEU A 560 21.32 -18.85 66.05
C LEU A 560 20.01 -18.63 66.83
N ASP A 561 18.97 -18.07 66.19
CA ASP A 561 17.66 -17.90 66.82
C ASP A 561 16.68 -19.02 66.42
N ALA A 562 16.05 -19.66 67.41
CA ALA A 562 15.14 -20.79 67.20
C ALA A 562 13.74 -20.37 66.74
N SER A 563 13.44 -19.06 66.70
CA SER A 563 12.15 -18.50 66.27
C SER A 563 12.09 -18.16 64.77
N GLU A 564 13.16 -18.45 64.03
CA GLU A 564 13.27 -18.22 62.58
C GLU A 564 12.54 -19.29 61.76
N HIS A 565 12.18 -18.98 60.50
CA HIS A 565 11.55 -19.93 59.57
C HIS A 565 12.12 -19.77 58.14
N ALA A 566 12.56 -20.85 57.48
CA ALA A 566 13.10 -20.80 56.10
C ALA A 566 12.66 -21.97 55.20
N GLY A 567 12.36 -21.66 53.93
CA GLY A 567 12.13 -22.65 52.87
C GLY A 567 12.07 -22.04 51.46
N ILE A 568 12.02 -22.86 50.40
CA ILE A 568 12.14 -22.37 49.02
C ILE A 568 10.87 -21.64 48.53
N LEU A 569 9.66 -22.01 48.94
CA LEU A 569 8.49 -21.17 48.63
C LEU A 569 8.40 -20.01 49.62
N PHE A 570 8.32 -20.31 50.91
CA PHE A 570 8.18 -19.27 51.93
C PHE A 570 8.75 -19.63 53.30
N GLY A 571 9.18 -18.61 54.04
CA GLY A 571 9.64 -18.78 55.42
C GLY A 571 8.50 -19.26 56.31
N ARG A 572 7.43 -18.47 56.38
CA ARG A 572 6.23 -18.78 57.17
C ARG A 572 4.95 -18.59 56.36
N GLY A 573 4.16 -19.65 56.23
CA GLY A 573 2.77 -19.61 55.73
C GLY A 573 1.76 -19.64 56.87
N THR A 574 0.70 -18.84 56.74
CA THR A 574 -0.49 -18.88 57.60
C THR A 574 -1.75 -18.82 56.72
N ASN A 575 -2.67 -19.78 56.85
CA ASN A 575 -3.90 -19.87 56.05
C ASN A 575 -3.64 -19.88 54.53
N ILE A 576 -2.96 -20.92 54.05
CA ILE A 576 -2.62 -21.11 52.63
C ILE A 576 -3.44 -22.30 52.11
N ASP A 577 -4.58 -22.08 51.45
CA ASP A 577 -5.58 -23.13 51.23
C ASP A 577 -5.10 -24.26 50.32
N GLN A 578 -4.58 -23.93 49.13
CA GLN A 578 -3.95 -24.89 48.20
C GLN A 578 -2.46 -24.57 48.00
N ILE A 579 -1.61 -25.58 48.17
CA ILE A 579 -0.20 -25.56 47.73
C ILE A 579 -0.02 -26.71 46.74
N ASN A 580 -0.13 -26.43 45.44
CA ASN A 580 -0.37 -27.45 44.41
C ASN A 580 0.63 -27.41 43.25
N ALA A 581 1.29 -28.54 42.94
CA ALA A 581 2.12 -28.70 41.75
C ALA A 581 3.25 -27.64 41.59
N ASN A 582 3.85 -27.21 42.69
CA ASN A 582 5.04 -26.35 42.67
C ASN A 582 6.31 -27.20 42.62
N LYS A 583 7.36 -26.68 41.97
CA LYS A 583 8.67 -27.31 41.82
C LYS A 583 9.74 -26.48 42.51
N MET A 584 10.54 -27.11 43.37
CA MET A 584 11.48 -26.44 44.26
C MET A 584 12.85 -27.12 44.23
N SER A 585 13.90 -26.32 44.11
CA SER A 585 15.28 -26.78 44.18
C SER A 585 16.20 -25.76 44.87
N GLY A 586 17.39 -26.22 45.29
CA GLY A 586 18.44 -25.36 45.83
C GLY A 586 18.84 -25.72 47.27
N GLU A 587 19.22 -24.69 48.04
CA GLU A 587 19.71 -24.84 49.42
C GLU A 587 18.91 -23.95 50.37
N VAL A 588 18.57 -24.48 51.56
CA VAL A 588 18.01 -23.71 52.67
C VAL A 588 18.87 -23.92 53.93
N ARG A 589 19.49 -22.86 54.46
CA ARG A 589 20.42 -22.90 55.63
C ARG A 589 20.02 -21.91 56.72
N MET A 590 19.60 -22.39 57.89
CA MET A 590 19.13 -21.56 59.00
C MET A 590 19.08 -22.36 60.32
N TYR A 591 19.09 -21.71 61.49
CA TYR A 591 19.02 -22.40 62.80
C TYR A 591 17.59 -22.63 63.34
N GLY A 592 16.58 -21.91 62.86
CA GLY A 592 15.18 -22.05 63.30
C GLY A 592 14.45 -23.31 62.82
N MET A 593 13.25 -23.12 62.24
CA MET A 593 12.48 -24.16 61.55
C MET A 593 12.76 -24.14 60.04
N VAL A 594 13.36 -25.19 59.50
CA VAL A 594 13.83 -25.27 58.11
C VAL A 594 13.11 -26.37 57.34
N GLY A 595 12.65 -26.10 56.12
CA GLY A 595 12.14 -27.13 55.22
C GLY A 595 12.35 -26.81 53.76
N GLY A 596 12.28 -27.81 52.88
CA GLY A 596 12.45 -27.62 51.44
C GLY A 596 11.38 -26.72 50.84
N LEU A 597 10.10 -26.95 51.18
CA LEU A 597 8.98 -26.10 50.76
C LEU A 597 8.87 -24.86 51.65
N ALA A 598 8.80 -25.05 52.97
CA ALA A 598 8.59 -23.96 53.91
C ALA A 598 9.27 -24.14 55.27
N GLY A 599 9.62 -23.04 55.92
CA GLY A 599 10.07 -23.08 57.31
C GLY A 599 8.95 -23.49 58.24
N LYS A 600 7.77 -22.89 58.09
CA LYS A 600 6.57 -23.23 58.86
C LYS A 600 5.28 -23.02 58.09
N ILE A 601 4.37 -23.98 58.19
CA ILE A 601 3.00 -23.93 57.65
C ILE A 601 2.01 -24.00 58.81
N ASN A 602 1.01 -23.11 58.82
CA ASN A 602 -0.09 -23.11 59.79
C ASN A 602 -1.40 -22.92 59.01
N TYR A 603 -2.33 -23.86 59.08
CA TYR A 603 -3.58 -23.84 58.31
C TYR A 603 -3.34 -23.95 56.79
N SER A 604 -3.60 -25.13 56.25
CA SER A 604 -3.66 -25.40 54.81
C SER A 604 -4.63 -26.53 54.55
N SER A 605 -5.46 -26.43 53.49
CA SER A 605 -6.38 -27.51 53.17
C SER A 605 -5.66 -28.63 52.42
N HIS A 606 -4.88 -28.33 51.39
CA HIS A 606 -4.19 -29.36 50.60
C HIS A 606 -2.78 -28.95 50.20
N ILE A 607 -1.80 -29.77 50.55
CA ILE A 607 -0.42 -29.68 50.03
C ILE A 607 -0.20 -30.89 49.10
N LYS A 608 -0.20 -30.66 47.79
CA LYS A 608 -0.26 -31.76 46.81
C LYS A 608 0.51 -31.58 45.51
N HIS A 609 0.91 -32.69 44.90
CA HIS A 609 1.66 -32.76 43.63
C HIS A 609 2.99 -31.97 43.58
N ASN A 610 3.50 -31.46 44.71
CA ASN A 610 4.70 -30.64 44.69
C ASN A 610 5.97 -31.51 44.51
N GLU A 611 6.93 -31.02 43.73
CA GLU A 611 8.25 -31.62 43.51
C GLU A 611 9.30 -30.82 44.30
N ILE A 612 9.98 -31.48 45.23
CA ILE A 612 10.99 -30.87 46.11
C ILE A 612 12.30 -31.65 45.91
N ASP A 613 13.37 -30.97 45.51
CA ASP A 613 14.75 -31.48 45.49
C ASP A 613 15.71 -30.47 46.13
N VAL A 614 15.75 -30.46 47.46
CA VAL A 614 16.37 -29.39 48.25
C VAL A 614 17.36 -29.92 49.29
N GLU A 615 18.49 -29.23 49.42
CA GLU A 615 19.44 -29.44 50.52
C GLU A 615 19.09 -28.53 51.71
N VAL A 616 18.84 -29.13 52.87
CA VAL A 616 18.31 -28.47 54.08
C VAL A 616 19.35 -28.54 55.20
N TYR A 617 19.91 -27.40 55.56
CA TYR A 617 20.93 -27.25 56.60
C TYR A 617 20.35 -26.55 57.82
N ALA A 618 19.97 -27.32 58.84
CA ALA A 618 19.41 -26.81 60.09
C ALA A 618 20.53 -26.40 61.09
N GLY A 619 21.33 -25.43 60.65
CA GLY A 619 22.38 -24.76 61.41
C GLY A 619 22.72 -23.42 60.73
N ALA A 620 23.23 -22.46 61.51
CA ALA A 620 23.64 -21.16 60.97
C ALA A 620 25.01 -21.24 60.32
N ASP A 621 25.26 -20.38 59.32
CA ASP A 621 26.50 -20.50 58.55
C ASP A 621 27.76 -20.22 59.40
N GLY A 622 28.76 -21.09 59.27
CA GLY A 622 29.98 -21.05 60.09
C GLY A 622 29.81 -21.34 61.59
N GLN A 623 28.65 -21.78 62.08
CA GLN A 623 28.37 -22.02 63.50
C GLN A 623 27.99 -23.48 63.79
N ASN A 624 28.73 -24.14 64.70
CA ASN A 624 28.36 -25.47 65.20
C ASN A 624 27.20 -25.38 66.21
N GLY A 625 25.98 -25.22 65.71
CA GLY A 625 24.74 -25.20 66.48
C GLY A 625 23.61 -25.93 65.74
N GLY A 626 22.88 -26.77 66.46
CA GLY A 626 21.80 -27.59 65.89
C GLY A 626 20.41 -26.96 66.02
N GLY A 627 19.67 -26.93 64.92
CA GLY A 627 18.40 -26.23 64.82
C GLY A 627 17.19 -26.89 65.50
N TYR A 628 16.09 -26.14 65.55
CA TYR A 628 14.89 -26.50 66.32
C TYR A 628 13.84 -27.32 65.54
N GLY A 629 13.91 -27.37 64.20
CA GLY A 629 13.07 -28.30 63.43
C GLY A 629 13.47 -28.36 61.97
N ALA A 630 13.58 -29.57 61.41
CA ALA A 630 14.05 -29.78 60.04
C ALA A 630 13.21 -30.84 59.30
N GLY A 631 12.76 -30.53 58.08
CA GLY A 631 11.96 -31.43 57.24
C GLY A 631 12.27 -31.34 55.75
N GLY A 632 11.95 -32.38 54.97
CA GLY A 632 12.03 -32.30 53.52
C GLY A 632 10.94 -31.37 52.95
N LEU A 633 9.71 -31.47 53.46
CA LEU A 633 8.63 -30.54 53.15
C LEU A 633 8.69 -29.29 54.04
N ALA A 634 8.60 -29.45 55.37
CA ALA A 634 8.50 -28.30 56.27
C ALA A 634 9.26 -28.41 57.60
N GLY A 635 9.80 -27.30 58.12
CA GLY A 635 10.34 -27.27 59.48
C GLY A 635 9.24 -27.49 60.54
N GLY A 636 8.11 -26.79 60.40
CA GLY A 636 6.89 -27.00 61.17
C GLY A 636 5.63 -27.07 60.28
N ALA A 637 4.70 -27.96 60.60
CA ALA A 637 3.52 -28.28 59.79
C ALA A 637 2.28 -28.44 60.68
N HIS A 638 1.40 -27.44 60.72
CA HIS A 638 0.31 -27.38 61.72
C HIS A 638 -1.06 -27.14 61.09
N ASN A 639 -2.07 -27.91 61.51
CA ASN A 639 -3.48 -27.81 61.06
C ASN A 639 -3.60 -27.94 59.53
N ILE A 640 -3.22 -29.09 58.99
CA ILE A 640 -3.23 -29.37 57.54
C ILE A 640 -4.26 -30.48 57.27
N ALA A 641 -5.20 -30.28 56.33
CA ALA A 641 -6.19 -31.33 56.06
C ALA A 641 -5.59 -32.49 55.23
N SER A 642 -4.89 -32.23 54.12
CA SER A 642 -4.14 -33.26 53.37
C SER A 642 -2.68 -32.88 53.04
N ILE A 643 -1.81 -33.89 53.06
CA ILE A 643 -0.50 -33.89 52.40
C ILE A 643 -0.45 -35.09 51.46
N GLU A 644 -0.59 -34.88 50.16
CA GLU A 644 -0.88 -35.97 49.20
C GLU A 644 -0.11 -35.87 47.86
N GLN A 645 0.35 -37.00 47.33
CA GLN A 645 0.96 -37.08 45.99
C GLN A 645 2.20 -36.18 45.74
N ASN A 646 2.88 -35.71 46.79
CA ASN A 646 4.12 -34.92 46.65
C ASN A 646 5.34 -35.83 46.45
N SER A 647 6.37 -35.34 45.75
CA SER A 647 7.68 -35.96 45.60
C SER A 647 8.72 -35.18 46.42
N ILE A 648 9.33 -35.84 47.42
CA ILE A 648 10.25 -35.23 48.38
C ILE A 648 11.63 -35.89 48.26
N SER A 649 12.48 -35.36 47.41
CA SER A 649 13.93 -35.56 47.44
C SER A 649 14.56 -34.52 48.39
N SER A 650 15.34 -34.97 49.37
CA SER A 650 16.02 -34.01 50.27
C SER A 650 17.28 -34.58 50.93
N LYS A 651 18.27 -33.72 51.12
CA LYS A 651 19.43 -33.99 51.99
C LYS A 651 19.35 -33.05 53.18
N ILE A 652 19.07 -33.59 54.37
CA ILE A 652 18.86 -32.81 55.59
C ILE A 652 20.04 -33.00 56.54
N ASN A 653 20.86 -31.96 56.73
CA ASN A 653 21.85 -31.93 57.81
C ASN A 653 21.25 -31.17 59.01
N ASN A 654 21.04 -31.85 60.13
CA ASN A 654 20.62 -31.22 61.37
C ASN A 654 21.38 -31.80 62.59
N PRO A 655 22.33 -31.07 63.18
CA PRO A 655 22.96 -31.45 64.45
C PRO A 655 22.08 -31.17 65.69
N GLY A 656 20.83 -30.73 65.49
CA GLY A 656 19.87 -30.33 66.53
C GLY A 656 18.78 -31.34 66.82
N THR A 657 17.55 -30.85 66.97
CA THR A 657 16.38 -31.65 67.39
C THR A 657 15.22 -31.56 66.42
N TYR A 658 14.38 -32.60 66.41
CA TYR A 658 13.14 -32.67 65.64
C TYR A 658 13.40 -32.63 64.12
N THR A 659 13.99 -33.70 63.61
CA THR A 659 14.24 -33.91 62.17
C THR A 659 13.39 -35.05 61.62
N GLY A 660 12.66 -34.82 60.52
CA GLY A 660 11.86 -35.84 59.84
C GLY A 660 11.92 -35.75 58.31
N GLY A 661 11.45 -36.79 57.61
CA GLY A 661 11.39 -36.80 56.14
C GLY A 661 10.35 -35.82 55.58
N ILE A 662 9.14 -35.80 56.14
CA ILE A 662 8.10 -34.83 55.78
C ILE A 662 8.34 -33.52 56.55
N ALA A 663 8.28 -33.57 57.89
CA ALA A 663 8.41 -32.36 58.69
C ALA A 663 9.20 -32.53 60.00
N GLY A 664 9.84 -31.44 60.43
CA GLY A 664 10.50 -31.38 61.73
C GLY A 664 9.50 -31.53 62.88
N TRP A 665 8.44 -30.72 62.88
CA TRP A 665 7.33 -30.80 63.83
C TRP A 665 5.96 -30.74 63.14
N GLY A 666 5.24 -31.87 63.10
CA GLY A 666 3.85 -31.95 62.65
C GLY A 666 2.84 -31.86 63.80
N SER A 667 1.70 -31.17 63.60
CA SER A 667 0.55 -31.32 64.52
C SER A 667 -0.81 -31.00 63.89
N THR A 668 -1.83 -31.81 64.18
CA THR A 668 -3.14 -31.72 63.51
C THR A 668 -2.96 -31.82 61.99
N ILE A 669 -2.57 -33.01 61.52
CA ILE A 669 -2.50 -33.31 60.08
C ILE A 669 -3.47 -34.46 59.85
N ASP A 670 -4.58 -34.22 59.14
CA ASP A 670 -5.71 -35.14 59.13
C ASP A 670 -5.52 -36.31 58.16
N GLU A 671 -4.92 -36.07 56.97
CA GLU A 671 -4.68 -37.07 55.92
C GLU A 671 -3.23 -37.00 55.38
N ILE A 672 -2.60 -38.17 55.18
CA ILE A 672 -1.33 -38.30 54.43
C ILE A 672 -1.43 -39.53 53.50
N GLU A 673 -1.35 -39.31 52.18
CA GLU A 673 -1.54 -40.36 51.16
C GLU A 673 -0.59 -40.20 49.94
N ASN A 674 -0.22 -41.29 49.25
CA ASN A 674 0.42 -41.30 47.92
C ASN A 674 1.74 -40.52 47.73
N ASN A 675 2.38 -40.00 48.78
CA ASN A 675 3.66 -39.26 48.67
C ASN A 675 4.86 -40.19 48.36
N ILE A 676 5.87 -39.66 47.67
CA ILE A 676 7.18 -40.27 47.42
C ILE A 676 8.23 -39.52 48.25
N ILE A 677 9.14 -40.22 48.92
CA ILE A 677 10.06 -39.61 49.89
C ILE A 677 11.44 -40.30 49.82
N ASP A 678 12.42 -39.68 49.18
CA ASP A 678 13.83 -40.10 49.30
C ASP A 678 14.62 -39.04 50.07
N THR A 679 14.73 -39.24 51.39
CA THR A 679 15.38 -38.29 52.29
C THR A 679 16.63 -38.90 52.92
N THR A 680 17.77 -38.22 52.79
CA THR A 680 18.99 -38.57 53.52
C THR A 680 19.19 -37.57 54.65
N ILE A 681 19.18 -38.05 55.90
CA ILE A 681 19.37 -37.24 57.11
C ILE A 681 20.77 -37.49 57.66
N THR A 682 21.52 -36.41 57.92
CA THR A 682 22.82 -36.45 58.60
C THR A 682 22.82 -35.59 59.86
N SER A 683 23.65 -35.94 60.84
CA SER A 683 23.72 -35.28 62.16
C SER A 683 25.13 -35.43 62.76
N GLU A 684 26.07 -34.64 62.25
CA GLU A 684 27.51 -34.90 62.41
C GLU A 684 28.08 -34.75 63.83
N ASP A 685 27.38 -34.11 64.78
CA ASP A 685 27.93 -33.85 66.13
C ASP A 685 26.93 -33.98 67.29
N TYR A 686 26.36 -35.18 67.49
CA TYR A 686 25.43 -35.51 68.58
C TYR A 686 26.10 -35.55 69.98
N ARG A 687 26.73 -34.45 70.42
CA ARG A 687 27.52 -34.38 71.68
C ARG A 687 26.85 -33.64 72.85
N TYR A 688 25.74 -32.92 72.63
CA TYR A 688 25.15 -32.05 73.66
C TYR A 688 23.63 -32.22 73.87
N SER A 689 23.19 -33.40 74.33
CA SER A 689 21.92 -33.50 75.06
C SER A 689 21.94 -34.57 76.16
N THR A 690 22.34 -34.17 77.37
CA THR A 690 22.28 -35.03 78.57
C THR A 690 20.92 -34.96 79.31
N SER A 691 19.97 -34.19 78.78
CA SER A 691 18.64 -34.02 79.37
C SER A 691 17.70 -35.19 79.03
N ARG A 692 17.71 -36.24 79.86
CA ARG A 692 16.81 -37.42 79.77
C ARG A 692 15.30 -37.13 79.94
N ARG A 693 14.83 -35.90 79.72
CA ARG A 693 13.40 -35.51 79.74
C ARG A 693 12.93 -34.71 78.51
N ASN A 694 13.82 -33.99 77.83
CA ASN A 694 13.52 -33.28 76.58
C ASN A 694 14.46 -33.74 75.46
N GLY A 695 14.60 -35.06 75.28
CA GLY A 695 15.41 -35.62 74.20
C GLY A 695 14.63 -35.55 72.88
N GLY A 696 14.99 -34.60 72.02
CA GLY A 696 14.43 -34.49 70.67
C GLY A 696 14.69 -35.75 69.84
N ILE A 697 13.83 -35.99 68.85
CA ILE A 697 13.88 -37.15 67.96
C ILE A 697 14.42 -36.73 66.60
N THR A 698 15.23 -37.60 66.01
CA THR A 698 15.83 -37.45 64.69
C THR A 698 15.52 -38.72 63.89
N GLY A 699 14.97 -38.57 62.68
CA GLY A 699 14.61 -39.66 61.79
C GLY A 699 13.13 -40.10 61.86
N GLY A 700 12.69 -40.79 60.80
CA GLY A 700 11.27 -41.10 60.56
C GLY A 700 10.56 -40.00 59.75
N LEU A 701 9.25 -40.16 59.47
CA LEU A 701 8.47 -39.18 58.69
C LEU A 701 8.37 -37.81 59.39
N PHE A 702 8.35 -37.80 60.73
CA PHE A 702 8.22 -36.60 61.55
C PHE A 702 9.22 -36.62 62.72
N GLY A 703 9.93 -35.52 62.94
CA GLY A 703 10.80 -35.35 64.12
C GLY A 703 10.02 -35.13 65.42
N ASN A 704 8.80 -34.60 65.34
CA ASN A 704 7.83 -34.49 66.41
C ASN A 704 6.42 -34.54 65.80
N ALA A 705 5.47 -35.23 66.44
CA ALA A 705 4.12 -35.40 65.90
C ALA A 705 3.07 -35.38 67.03
N TYR A 706 1.98 -34.62 66.84
CA TYR A 706 0.87 -34.54 67.78
C TYR A 706 -0.47 -34.46 67.05
N LYS A 707 -1.39 -35.41 67.30
CA LYS A 707 -2.65 -35.57 66.54
C LYS A 707 -2.41 -35.64 65.02
N ILE A 708 -1.86 -36.74 64.55
CA ILE A 708 -1.87 -37.09 63.12
C ILE A 708 -3.05 -38.05 62.90
N GLY A 709 -3.82 -37.86 61.84
CA GLY A 709 -5.02 -38.63 61.48
C GLY A 709 -4.70 -39.87 60.65
N SER A 710 -5.37 -40.03 59.50
CA SER A 710 -5.18 -41.17 58.59
C SER A 710 -3.91 -41.03 57.76
N ILE A 711 -2.86 -41.75 58.18
CA ILE A 711 -1.75 -42.10 57.28
C ILE A 711 -2.19 -43.33 56.46
N LYS A 712 -2.48 -43.12 55.18
CA LYS A 712 -2.85 -44.17 54.23
C LYS A 712 -1.58 -44.67 53.51
N PHE A 713 -1.24 -45.93 53.71
CA PHE A 713 0.06 -46.50 53.31
C PHE A 713 0.15 -46.88 51.81
N ASN A 714 0.00 -45.89 50.93
CA ASN A 714 0.43 -45.94 49.52
C ASN A 714 1.70 -45.09 49.31
N LEU A 715 2.68 -45.17 50.24
CA LEU A 715 3.98 -44.52 50.07
C LEU A 715 4.78 -45.27 48.98
N ILE A 716 4.72 -44.79 47.73
CA ILE A 716 5.38 -45.41 46.57
C ILE A 716 6.88 -45.09 46.60
N GLY A 717 7.60 -45.77 47.51
CA GLY A 717 9.02 -45.54 47.74
C GLY A 717 9.27 -44.44 48.78
N ALA A 718 9.16 -44.81 50.05
CA ALA A 718 9.77 -44.06 51.15
C ALA A 718 11.13 -44.68 51.51
N SER A 719 12.18 -43.86 51.49
CA SER A 719 13.54 -44.21 51.87
C SER A 719 14.09 -43.08 52.72
N ILE A 720 14.23 -43.33 54.02
CA ILE A 720 14.86 -42.41 54.97
C ILE A 720 16.16 -43.05 55.45
N ARG A 721 17.28 -42.49 55.02
CA ARG A 721 18.64 -42.91 55.39
C ARG A 721 19.13 -42.02 56.53
N THR A 722 19.61 -42.60 57.63
CA THR A 722 20.13 -41.84 58.79
C THR A 722 21.50 -42.37 59.23
N ASP A 723 22.34 -41.48 59.77
CA ASP A 723 23.63 -41.79 60.40
C ASP A 723 23.53 -41.98 61.93
N VAL A 724 22.56 -41.32 62.58
CA VAL A 724 22.24 -41.43 64.02
C VAL A 724 21.14 -42.46 64.34
N GLU A 725 21.04 -42.85 65.62
CA GLU A 725 20.02 -43.78 66.14
C GLU A 725 18.59 -43.23 66.00
N ALA A 726 17.92 -43.59 64.90
CA ALA A 726 16.58 -43.14 64.59
C ALA A 726 15.53 -43.65 65.61
N ARG A 727 14.75 -42.73 66.18
CA ARG A 727 13.64 -43.04 67.09
C ARG A 727 12.29 -42.85 66.40
N ALA A 728 12.00 -43.69 65.41
CA ALA A 728 10.74 -43.64 64.69
C ALA A 728 9.54 -43.86 65.63
N ILE A 729 8.70 -42.84 65.81
CA ILE A 729 7.38 -42.95 66.45
C ILE A 729 6.31 -42.87 65.37
N ILE A 730 5.78 -44.03 64.98
CA ILE A 730 4.55 -44.10 64.18
C ILE A 730 3.37 -44.11 65.14
N TYR A 731 2.58 -43.02 65.14
CA TYR A 731 1.32 -42.96 65.88
C TYR A 731 0.23 -43.69 65.10
N ARG A 732 -0.32 -44.77 65.67
CA ARG A 732 -1.55 -45.42 65.20
C ARG A 732 -2.72 -44.96 66.05
N VAL A 733 -3.50 -43.99 65.56
CA VAL A 733 -4.69 -43.48 66.26
C VAL A 733 -5.91 -44.31 65.83
N GLU A 734 -6.27 -45.31 66.63
CA GLU A 734 -7.61 -45.91 66.54
C GLU A 734 -8.63 -44.98 67.21
N SER A 735 -9.72 -44.68 66.51
CA SER A 735 -10.75 -43.75 66.99
C SER A 735 -11.62 -44.40 68.08
N GLY A 736 -11.59 -43.84 69.30
CA GLY A 736 -12.61 -44.14 70.33
C GLY A 736 -12.17 -44.11 71.80
N TYR A 737 -10.88 -44.14 72.12
CA TYR A 737 -10.39 -44.22 73.52
C TYR A 737 -9.31 -43.17 73.85
N PRO A 738 -9.13 -42.80 75.14
CA PRO A 738 -8.15 -41.80 75.56
C PRO A 738 -6.70 -42.26 75.33
N PRO A 739 -5.74 -41.32 75.17
CA PRO A 739 -4.41 -41.62 74.65
C PRO A 739 -3.58 -42.52 75.57
N ILE A 740 -3.31 -43.74 75.11
CA ILE A 740 -2.32 -44.63 75.71
C ILE A 740 -0.94 -44.26 75.17
N TYR A 741 -0.11 -43.61 76.00
CA TYR A 741 1.29 -43.33 75.68
C TYR A 741 2.13 -44.61 75.69
N GLN A 742 2.21 -45.31 74.55
CA GLN A 742 3.19 -46.38 74.33
C GLN A 742 4.37 -45.88 73.51
N ASN A 743 5.51 -45.66 74.19
CA ASN A 743 6.79 -45.45 73.54
C ASN A 743 7.29 -46.78 72.94
N TYR A 744 7.23 -46.94 71.63
CA TYR A 744 7.95 -48.00 70.94
C TYR A 744 9.44 -47.67 70.93
N MET A 745 10.22 -48.32 71.80
CA MET A 745 11.68 -48.23 71.79
C MET A 745 12.24 -49.25 70.80
N ILE A 746 12.87 -48.79 69.74
CA ILE A 746 13.76 -49.62 68.91
C ILE A 746 15.08 -49.79 69.70
N PRO A 747 15.64 -51.01 69.84
CA PRO A 747 16.89 -51.22 70.58
C PRO A 747 18.11 -50.62 69.89
N SER A 748 18.92 -49.90 70.66
CA SER A 748 20.19 -49.27 70.29
C SER A 748 21.32 -50.27 70.04
N TYR A 749 21.95 -50.24 68.85
CA TYR A 749 23.30 -50.78 68.61
C TYR A 749 24.02 -50.04 67.46
N PRO A 750 25.27 -49.56 67.65
CA PRO A 750 25.99 -48.79 66.63
C PRO A 750 26.77 -49.69 65.65
N THR A 751 26.26 -49.80 64.42
CA THR A 751 26.96 -50.39 63.25
C THR A 751 26.55 -49.64 61.96
N PRO A 752 27.39 -49.60 60.92
CA PRO A 752 27.27 -48.59 59.86
C PRO A 752 26.10 -48.80 58.88
N ALA A 753 25.44 -47.69 58.53
CA ALA A 753 24.66 -47.46 57.31
C ALA A 753 23.75 -48.62 56.85
N SER A 754 22.71 -48.93 57.62
CA SER A 754 21.68 -49.92 57.27
C SER A 754 20.33 -49.27 56.94
N ASP A 755 19.80 -49.51 55.73
CA ASP A 755 18.44 -49.15 55.29
C ASP A 755 17.39 -49.47 56.38
N ILE A 756 16.66 -48.45 56.86
CA ILE A 756 15.53 -48.65 57.78
C ILE A 756 14.32 -49.15 56.97
N ARG A 757 14.23 -50.48 56.77
CA ARG A 757 13.02 -51.14 56.29
C ARG A 757 12.10 -51.44 57.47
N TYR A 758 10.85 -50.99 57.40
CA TYR A 758 9.88 -51.29 58.45
C TYR A 758 9.38 -52.75 58.35
N ILE A 759 9.23 -53.40 59.51
CA ILE A 759 8.65 -54.73 59.65
C ILE A 759 7.25 -54.57 60.24
N GLY A 760 6.26 -55.28 59.69
CA GLY A 760 4.85 -55.15 60.08
C GLY A 760 4.03 -56.36 59.65
N GLU A 761 4.28 -57.52 60.26
CA GLU A 761 3.47 -58.72 60.03
C GLU A 761 2.18 -58.70 60.88
N THR A 762 1.04 -58.50 60.22
CA THR A 762 -0.26 -59.06 60.63
C THR A 762 -0.98 -59.56 59.37
N GLU A 763 -1.82 -60.58 59.50
CA GLU A 763 -2.15 -61.51 58.42
C GLU A 763 -3.04 -60.95 57.28
N GLU A 764 -2.95 -61.60 56.11
CA GLU A 764 -3.85 -61.48 54.94
C GLU A 764 -4.05 -60.11 54.26
N ARG A 765 -2.96 -59.45 53.85
CA ARG A 765 -2.65 -59.14 52.43
C ARG A 765 -1.45 -58.19 52.32
N SER A 766 -0.30 -58.72 51.89
CA SER A 766 0.89 -57.89 51.63
C SER A 766 0.82 -57.23 50.25
N PRO A 767 0.80 -55.89 50.13
CA PRO A 767 1.35 -55.23 48.95
C PRO A 767 2.87 -55.44 49.00
N GLN A 768 3.38 -56.38 48.21
CA GLN A 768 4.82 -56.64 48.16
C GLN A 768 5.54 -55.46 47.48
N VAL A 769 6.40 -54.76 48.22
CA VAL A 769 7.23 -53.67 47.67
C VAL A 769 8.39 -54.27 46.89
N PHE A 770 8.22 -54.37 45.57
CA PHE A 770 9.18 -54.98 44.67
C PHE A 770 10.39 -54.07 44.38
N ARG A 771 11.49 -54.27 45.11
CA ARG A 771 12.82 -53.88 44.63
C ARG A 771 13.39 -55.01 43.76
N LEU A 772 13.06 -55.01 42.46
CA LEU A 772 13.74 -55.86 41.48
C LEU A 772 15.19 -55.36 41.31
N SER A 773 16.16 -56.27 41.31
CA SER A 773 17.55 -55.91 41.01
C SER A 773 17.74 -55.59 39.53
N SER A 774 18.81 -54.88 39.19
CA SER A 774 19.25 -54.67 37.80
C SER A 774 19.68 -55.96 37.07
N THR A 775 19.67 -57.11 37.74
CA THR A 775 19.78 -58.45 37.11
C THR A 775 18.40 -59.04 36.83
N GLU A 776 17.45 -58.91 37.76
CA GLU A 776 16.07 -59.38 37.58
C GLU A 776 15.30 -58.55 36.54
N LEU A 777 15.60 -57.26 36.38
CA LEU A 777 15.05 -56.41 35.32
C LEU A 777 15.62 -56.70 33.91
N LYS A 778 16.80 -57.33 33.82
CA LYS A 778 17.45 -57.72 32.56
C LYS A 778 17.19 -59.17 32.16
N CYS A 779 16.53 -59.94 33.03
CA CYS A 779 16.34 -61.35 32.81
C CYS A 779 15.27 -61.65 31.74
N PRO A 780 14.05 -61.05 31.80
CA PRO A 780 12.99 -61.36 30.83
C PRO A 780 13.41 -60.99 29.41
N THR A 781 13.47 -61.97 28.51
CA THR A 781 13.77 -61.76 27.08
C THR A 781 12.52 -61.56 26.21
N ASN A 782 11.34 -61.53 26.84
CA ASN A 782 10.04 -61.45 26.21
C ASN A 782 8.98 -61.07 27.27
N PRO A 783 7.80 -60.55 26.87
CA PRO A 783 6.73 -60.22 27.81
C PRO A 783 6.37 -61.40 28.69
N GLY A 784 6.29 -61.15 29.99
CA GLY A 784 5.81 -62.11 30.97
C GLY A 784 6.64 -63.38 31.15
N ASP A 785 7.96 -63.30 31.01
CA ASP A 785 8.85 -64.39 31.44
C ASP A 785 8.68 -64.65 32.96
N ALA A 786 8.31 -65.89 33.29
CA ALA A 786 8.02 -66.33 34.66
C ALA A 786 9.21 -67.03 35.34
N ASP A 787 10.24 -67.45 34.60
CA ASP A 787 11.43 -68.10 35.17
C ASP A 787 12.44 -67.06 35.73
N CYS A 788 12.25 -65.79 35.38
CA CYS A 788 13.20 -64.72 35.64
C CYS A 788 13.07 -64.00 37.00
N ALA A 789 11.94 -64.12 37.69
CA ALA A 789 11.72 -63.46 38.98
C ALA A 789 11.66 -64.46 40.15
N LYS A 790 12.44 -64.22 41.20
CA LYS A 790 12.28 -64.97 42.45
C LYS A 790 10.89 -64.71 43.03
N GLN A 791 10.32 -65.75 43.64
CA GLN A 791 8.95 -65.77 44.20
C GLN A 791 7.82 -65.82 43.15
N GLY A 792 8.11 -66.08 41.87
CA GLY A 792 7.09 -66.38 40.86
C GLY A 792 6.35 -65.16 40.33
N LEU A 793 7.03 -64.01 40.29
CA LEU A 793 6.52 -62.83 39.61
C LEU A 793 6.65 -62.96 38.10
N ILE A 794 5.74 -62.30 37.39
CA ILE A 794 5.71 -62.23 35.93
C ILE A 794 5.96 -60.77 35.56
N ILE A 795 7.20 -60.44 35.24
CA ILE A 795 7.66 -59.06 34.96
C ILE A 795 7.32 -58.72 33.51
N PHE A 796 6.96 -57.46 33.23
CA PHE A 796 6.58 -56.98 31.89
C PHE A 796 5.45 -57.80 31.23
N LYS A 797 4.57 -58.40 32.03
CA LYS A 797 3.53 -59.35 31.58
C LYS A 797 2.64 -58.83 30.45
N ASP A 798 2.34 -57.54 30.51
CA ASP A 798 1.35 -56.86 29.66
C ASP A 798 2.02 -55.78 28.79
N TRP A 799 3.33 -55.89 28.56
CA TRP A 799 4.09 -55.06 27.61
C TRP A 799 4.09 -55.70 26.21
N ASP A 800 4.11 -54.87 25.17
CA ASP A 800 4.05 -55.35 23.78
C ASP A 800 5.45 -55.60 23.19
N GLU A 801 5.69 -56.82 22.68
CA GLU A 801 6.94 -57.22 22.02
C GLU A 801 7.17 -56.58 20.65
N THR A 802 6.15 -55.94 20.08
CA THR A 802 6.26 -55.10 18.86
C THR A 802 6.68 -53.66 19.17
N ILE A 803 6.52 -53.20 20.41
CA ILE A 803 6.93 -51.86 20.87
C ILE A 803 8.29 -51.92 21.58
N TRP A 804 8.55 -52.99 22.34
CA TRP A 804 9.76 -53.14 23.15
C TRP A 804 10.68 -54.23 22.59
N ASP A 805 11.99 -53.94 22.56
CA ASP A 805 13.03 -54.96 22.50
C ASP A 805 13.47 -55.26 23.94
N PHE A 806 13.20 -56.48 24.39
CA PHE A 806 13.58 -56.96 25.72
C PHE A 806 15.07 -57.28 25.85
N GLY A 807 15.79 -57.36 24.73
CA GLY A 807 17.23 -57.53 24.69
C GLY A 807 17.69 -58.91 25.20
N ASN A 808 18.64 -58.91 26.14
CA ASN A 808 19.21 -60.12 26.73
C ASN A 808 19.71 -59.84 28.15
N LEU A 809 20.14 -60.89 28.87
CA LEU A 809 20.63 -60.88 30.26
C LEU A 809 21.65 -59.77 30.64
N ASN A 810 22.28 -59.10 29.67
CA ASN A 810 23.23 -58.00 29.88
C ASN A 810 22.66 -56.59 29.64
N THR A 811 21.53 -56.47 28.93
CA THR A 811 20.86 -55.20 28.56
C THR A 811 19.49 -55.10 29.24
N LEU A 812 19.00 -53.89 29.48
CA LEU A 812 17.61 -53.69 29.89
C LEU A 812 16.70 -53.70 28.65
N PRO A 813 15.39 -53.94 28.79
CA PRO A 813 14.41 -53.65 27.76
C PRO A 813 14.47 -52.18 27.32
N VAL A 814 14.33 -51.93 26.03
CA VAL A 814 14.33 -50.60 25.40
C VAL A 814 13.21 -50.51 24.37
N LEU A 815 12.76 -49.29 24.05
CA LEU A 815 11.84 -49.08 22.93
C LEU A 815 12.55 -49.41 21.61
N ARG A 816 11.82 -50.06 20.70
CA ARG A 816 12.24 -50.27 19.31
C ARG A 816 12.26 -48.91 18.60
N THR A 817 13.40 -48.57 18.01
CA THR A 817 13.60 -47.29 17.28
C THR A 817 13.22 -47.40 15.80
N ASP A 818 12.73 -48.57 15.39
CA ASP A 818 12.23 -48.94 14.07
C ASP A 818 10.69 -48.91 13.97
N ILE A 819 9.99 -48.47 15.02
CA ILE A 819 8.56 -48.12 14.96
C ILE A 819 8.44 -46.74 14.28
N GLY A 820 7.54 -46.62 13.30
CA GLY A 820 7.24 -45.32 12.68
C GLY A 820 6.60 -44.35 13.66
N SER A 821 6.98 -43.07 13.58
CA SER A 821 6.46 -42.01 14.44
C SER A 821 5.02 -41.63 14.06
N ASP A 822 4.03 -42.11 14.83
CA ASP A 822 2.64 -41.61 14.89
C ASP A 822 1.93 -42.21 16.13
N ASP A 823 2.36 -41.82 17.33
CA ASP A 823 1.60 -41.73 18.61
C ASP A 823 2.53 -41.27 19.77
#